data_AF-A0A8B6IRE6-F1
#
_entry.id   AF-A0A8B6IRE6-F1
#
_cell.length_a   1.000
_cell.length_b   1.000
_cell.length_c   1.000
_cell.angle_alpha   90.00
_cell.angle_beta   90.00
_cell.angle_gamma   90.00
#
_symmetry.space_group_name_H-M   'P 1'
#
loop_
_entity.id
_entity.type
_entity.pdbx_description
1 polymer ?
#
loop_
_entity_poly.entity_id
_entity_poly.type
_entity_poly.pdbx_seq_one_letter_code
_entity_poly.pdbx_strand_id
1 'polypeptide(L)'
;MPDSTALAWSWNAQRRAINPSNAEESAIEYLTPKGERKALAYSDLVDVVYRVPLRPRDGEARRAFDRTRLERHLRRRVQALPAFIRKRFSMHLETLDRRNQKEAVRWLFNTFERHVLRRVDAVNAQYLPQGNLPAILFPLRNDFHLLPWADKKRLKRLAYKLANLMKSEFMREFDFRYEKTADVEFSTIYAYGAIASKATSLNIAIPGWKQYCDEVLTAEDALRVIARLQKEKWWLGKLRKIHDRWREHLLIATSYVSKVASPYCSEPCFREWIAQKKANFEYLQAMELEDQDTGERTSLLDKVMGSVSNPKIARHELMVRMRGFEDMANEMGLVGMFYTLTAPSRYHATHVHSGKRNDKYCNASPRKTQKYLCNVWSRVRAKWGREGIRTFGFRVAEPHHDGTPHWHLLLFLRPEEVELATDIFHEYALQVDGSEPGAAQYRFTAKPIDEEFGSATGYIAKYISKNIDGYGMDGEFDHESGKPVKEMAKRVRAWASRWSIRQFQQIGGAPVSTWRELRRLGSRELVLHPELEAARAAADAPDWPGYVNAQGGPFVTRDCLRVRLNYEYTENGNDYGDTVAKISGVYCPFTVSESVIYTRTNDYKIVPKHKPSSVENLTLEGRDAAPWSSVNNCTEYNDSAEKNINRKDRTPVTYPRFKTIFTTTKT
;
A
#
# COMPACT_ATOMS: atom_id res chain seq x y z
N MET A 1 26.18 87.06 34.67
CA MET A 1 26.81 86.12 33.71
C MET A 1 25.94 84.87 33.63
N PRO A 2 25.78 84.29 32.44
CA PRO A 2 24.47 84.05 31.84
C PRO A 2 24.12 82.56 31.68
N ASP A 3 22.87 82.35 31.25
CA ASP A 3 22.31 81.16 30.62
C ASP A 3 23.25 80.46 29.64
N SER A 4 23.24 79.11 29.67
CA SER A 4 22.92 78.30 28.48
C SER A 4 23.13 76.81 28.75
N THR A 5 22.03 76.11 28.99
CA THR A 5 21.86 74.79 28.34
C THR A 5 20.43 74.71 27.86
N ALA A 6 20.18 75.46 26.79
CA ALA A 6 19.02 75.23 25.94
C ALA A 6 19.10 73.80 25.41
N LEU A 7 18.12 72.97 25.76
CA LEU A 7 17.95 71.63 25.20
C LEU A 7 17.65 71.79 23.70
N ALA A 8 18.67 71.63 22.86
CA ALA A 8 18.67 71.99 21.44
C ALA A 8 17.77 71.12 20.52
N TRP A 9 16.96 70.21 21.05
CA TRP A 9 16.16 69.30 20.23
C TRP A 9 14.80 68.97 20.85
N SER A 10 13.74 69.07 20.03
CA SER A 10 12.34 68.89 20.42
C SER A 10 12.00 67.51 20.99
N TRP A 11 12.84 66.50 20.77
CA TRP A 11 12.64 65.16 21.33
C TRP A 11 13.05 65.03 22.81
N ASN A 12 13.76 66.01 23.37
CA ASN A 12 14.18 66.03 24.78
C ASN A 12 13.17 66.74 25.71
N ALA A 13 12.04 67.22 25.18
CA ALA A 13 10.97 67.78 25.99
C ALA A 13 10.22 66.68 26.77
N GLN A 14 9.90 66.94 28.04
CA GLN A 14 9.16 66.02 28.90
C GLN A 14 7.75 65.79 28.34
N ARG A 15 7.50 64.62 27.74
CA ARG A 15 6.21 64.29 27.13
C ARG A 15 5.16 63.99 28.20
N ARG A 16 3.94 64.50 28.02
CA ARG A 16 2.77 64.12 28.82
C ARG A 16 2.53 62.62 28.74
N ALA A 17 2.22 62.00 29.87
CA ALA A 17 1.82 60.59 29.93
C ALA A 17 0.61 60.35 29.03
N ILE A 18 0.74 59.41 28.08
CA ILE A 18 -0.34 59.02 27.18
C ILE A 18 -1.35 58.21 27.98
N ASN A 19 -2.59 58.69 28.08
CA ASN A 19 -3.69 57.95 28.67
C ASN A 19 -4.12 56.85 27.66
N PRO A 20 -3.94 55.55 27.96
CA PRO A 20 -4.13 54.47 27.00
C PRO A 20 -5.60 54.20 26.62
N SER A 21 -6.56 54.93 27.20
CA SER A 21 -7.98 54.81 26.88
C SER A 21 -8.48 55.75 25.78
N ASN A 22 -7.64 56.62 25.20
CA ASN A 22 -8.11 57.66 24.28
C ASN A 22 -7.20 57.98 23.07
N ALA A 23 -6.46 57.00 22.55
CA ALA A 23 -5.67 57.19 21.33
C ALA A 23 -6.34 56.48 20.14
N GLU A 24 -6.79 57.26 19.14
CA GLU A 24 -7.08 56.73 17.81
C GLU A 24 -5.82 56.05 17.27
N GLU A 25 -5.95 54.81 16.79
CA GLU A 25 -4.83 54.03 16.25
C GLU A 25 -4.25 54.71 15.01
N SER A 26 -3.11 55.40 15.14
CA SER A 26 -2.41 55.98 14.00
C SER A 26 -1.83 54.87 13.11
N ALA A 27 -2.38 54.70 11.90
CA ALA A 27 -1.88 53.75 10.91
C ALA A 27 -0.54 54.21 10.33
N ILE A 28 0.34 53.25 10.02
CA ILE A 28 1.61 53.53 9.34
C ILE A 28 1.35 53.48 7.83
N GLU A 29 1.46 54.63 7.18
CA GLU A 29 1.33 54.73 5.73
C GLU A 29 2.66 54.38 5.04
N TYR A 30 2.59 53.53 4.02
CA TYR A 30 3.74 53.17 3.19
C TYR A 30 3.34 53.07 1.71
N LEU A 31 4.34 53.21 0.84
CA LEU A 31 4.19 53.11 -0.60
C LEU A 31 4.55 51.70 -1.07
N THR A 32 3.69 51.08 -1.87
CA THR A 32 4.00 49.82 -2.54
C THR A 32 5.01 50.04 -3.68
N PRO A 33 5.68 49.00 -4.19
CA PRO A 33 6.60 49.12 -5.34
C PRO A 33 5.95 49.66 -6.63
N LYS A 34 4.61 49.73 -6.70
CA LYS A 34 3.85 50.32 -7.80
C LYS A 34 3.40 51.77 -7.54
N GLY A 35 3.82 52.37 -6.42
CA GLY A 35 3.52 53.77 -6.08
C GLY A 35 2.18 54.00 -5.36
N GLU A 36 1.44 52.95 -5.00
CA GLU A 36 0.18 53.08 -4.26
C GLU A 36 0.44 53.27 -2.76
N ARG A 37 -0.16 54.31 -2.15
CA ARG A 37 -0.14 54.51 -0.69
C ARG A 37 -1.12 53.56 -0.02
N LYS A 38 -0.64 52.77 0.93
CA LYS A 38 -1.45 51.90 1.78
C LYS A 38 -1.15 52.19 3.24
N ALA A 39 -2.19 52.19 4.05
CA ALA A 39 -2.09 52.30 5.50
C ALA A 39 -2.09 50.90 6.11
N LEU A 40 -1.09 50.60 6.94
CA LEU A 40 -1.06 49.39 7.75
C LEU A 40 -1.44 49.78 9.18
N ALA A 41 -2.50 49.17 9.72
CA ALA A 41 -2.88 49.41 11.11
C ALA A 41 -1.77 48.90 12.03
N TYR A 42 -1.55 49.60 13.15
CA TYR A 42 -0.52 49.19 14.13
C TYR A 42 -0.75 47.75 14.64
N SER A 43 -2.02 47.34 14.75
CA SER A 43 -2.44 45.99 15.11
C SER A 43 -1.99 44.90 14.11
N ASP A 44 -1.82 45.23 12.82
CA ASP A 44 -1.35 44.29 11.79
C ASP A 44 0.18 44.10 11.82
N LEU A 45 0.94 45.13 12.24
CA LEU A 45 2.41 45.07 12.41
C LEU A 45 2.84 44.22 13.62
N VAL A 46 2.04 44.24 14.69
CA VAL A 46 2.29 43.48 15.92
C VAL A 46 2.16 41.97 15.69
N ASP A 47 1.34 41.52 14.74
CA ASP A 47 1.17 40.09 14.37
C ASP A 47 2.40 39.53 13.61
N VAL A 48 3.29 40.38 13.07
CA VAL A 48 4.46 39.99 12.25
C VAL A 48 5.79 40.06 13.00
N VAL A 49 6.01 41.08 13.85
CA VAL A 49 7.35 41.40 14.41
C VAL A 49 7.51 41.03 15.89
N TYR A 50 6.45 41.07 16.71
CA TYR A 50 6.60 40.86 18.15
C TYR A 50 6.16 39.46 18.60
N ARG A 51 7.13 38.62 19.02
CA ARG A 51 6.85 37.34 19.70
C ARG A 51 6.16 37.48 21.07
N VAL A 52 6.00 38.69 21.61
CA VAL A 52 5.28 38.94 22.87
C VAL A 52 4.44 40.22 22.75
N PRO A 53 3.09 40.12 22.71
CA PRO A 53 2.23 41.30 22.75
C PRO A 53 2.16 41.89 24.17
N LEU A 54 1.88 43.20 24.27
CA LEU A 54 1.49 43.90 25.51
C LEU A 54 0.39 43.09 26.22
N ARG A 55 0.72 42.48 27.37
CA ARG A 55 -0.20 41.64 28.14
C ARG A 55 -1.04 42.49 29.08
N PRO A 56 -2.37 42.25 29.20
CA PRO A 56 -3.15 42.80 30.31
C PRO A 56 -2.52 42.41 31.66
N ARG A 57 -2.53 43.30 32.65
CA ARG A 57 -2.10 42.99 34.03
C ARG A 57 -2.91 41.81 34.59
N ASP A 58 -2.26 41.02 35.43
CA ASP A 58 -2.69 39.70 35.88
C ASP A 58 -4.13 39.61 36.39
N GLY A 59 -4.75 38.44 36.21
CA GLY A 59 -6.10 38.13 36.68
C GLY A 59 -7.04 37.57 35.61
N GLU A 60 -8.33 37.88 35.71
CA GLU A 60 -9.37 37.43 34.77
C GLU A 60 -9.24 38.04 33.37
N ALA A 61 -8.81 39.31 33.27
CA ALA A 61 -8.62 39.99 32.00
C ALA A 61 -7.52 39.33 31.13
N ARG A 62 -6.43 38.87 31.76
CA ARG A 62 -5.37 38.11 31.08
C ARG A 62 -5.88 36.76 30.57
N ARG A 63 -6.63 36.01 31.40
CA ARG A 63 -7.26 34.74 31.01
C ARG A 63 -8.28 34.92 29.89
N ALA A 64 -9.07 35.98 29.92
CA ALA A 64 -10.03 36.32 28.87
C ALA A 64 -9.33 36.72 27.57
N PHE A 65 -8.27 37.54 27.63
CA PHE A 65 -7.47 37.94 26.47
C PHE A 65 -6.79 36.75 25.80
N ASP A 66 -6.13 35.88 26.58
CA ASP A 66 -5.48 34.67 26.07
C ASP A 66 -6.51 33.70 25.46
N ARG A 67 -7.71 33.61 26.05
CA ARG A 67 -8.82 32.81 25.53
C ARG A 67 -9.36 33.35 24.19
N THR A 68 -9.57 34.66 24.05
CA THR A 68 -10.01 35.27 22.78
C THR A 68 -8.94 35.11 21.69
N ARG A 69 -7.66 35.24 22.05
CA ARG A 69 -6.54 35.01 21.13
C ARG A 69 -6.49 33.55 20.67
N LEU A 70 -6.63 32.61 21.60
CA LEU A 70 -6.63 31.18 21.30
C LEU A 70 -7.87 30.79 20.46
N GLU A 71 -9.04 31.37 20.73
CA GLU A 71 -10.21 31.18 19.87
C GLU A 71 -9.92 31.62 18.42
N ARG A 72 -9.42 32.85 18.24
CA ARG A 72 -9.06 33.38 16.92
C ARG A 72 -8.03 32.48 16.22
N HIS A 73 -7.03 32.01 16.97
CA HIS A 73 -6.04 31.06 16.47
C HIS A 73 -6.71 29.75 16.01
N LEU A 74 -7.56 29.13 16.83
CA LEU A 74 -8.24 27.88 16.49
C LEU A 74 -9.16 28.03 15.28
N ARG A 75 -9.89 29.15 15.15
CA ARG A 75 -10.68 29.47 13.94
C ARG A 75 -9.78 29.55 12.70
N ARG A 76 -8.63 30.23 12.78
CA ARG A 76 -7.63 30.26 11.69
C ARG A 76 -7.11 28.84 11.38
N ARG A 77 -6.87 28.01 12.40
CA ARG A 77 -6.43 26.61 12.23
C ARG A 77 -7.47 25.74 11.55
N VAL A 78 -8.77 25.91 11.85
CA VAL A 78 -9.85 25.25 11.10
C VAL A 78 -9.77 25.63 9.62
N GLN A 79 -9.59 26.91 9.31
CA GLN A 79 -9.50 27.38 7.92
C GLN A 79 -8.23 26.93 7.19
N ALA A 80 -7.14 26.70 7.93
CA ALA A 80 -5.88 26.17 7.42
C ALA A 80 -5.90 24.64 7.17
N LEU A 81 -6.94 23.92 7.60
CA LEU A 81 -7.06 22.49 7.32
C LEU A 81 -7.15 22.22 5.80
N PRO A 82 -6.67 21.05 5.35
CA PRO A 82 -6.87 20.60 3.98
C PRO A 82 -8.33 20.66 3.54
N ALA A 83 -8.60 21.16 2.32
CA ALA A 83 -9.96 21.43 1.84
C ALA A 83 -10.90 20.22 1.96
N PHE A 84 -10.37 19.02 1.73
CA PHE A 84 -11.12 17.76 1.79
C PHE A 84 -11.55 17.33 3.21
N ILE A 85 -10.91 17.84 4.27
CA ILE A 85 -11.38 17.66 5.66
C ILE A 85 -11.98 18.94 6.25
N ARG A 86 -11.53 20.12 5.79
CA ARG A 86 -11.95 21.43 6.28
C ARG A 86 -13.46 21.62 6.17
N LYS A 87 -14.05 21.25 5.03
CA LYS A 87 -15.48 21.49 4.74
C LYS A 87 -16.39 21.04 5.89
N ARG A 88 -16.19 19.84 6.45
CA ARG A 88 -17.03 19.32 7.55
C ARG A 88 -16.85 20.13 8.83
N PHE A 89 -15.62 20.47 9.18
CA PHE A 89 -15.33 21.21 10.41
C PHE A 89 -15.76 22.67 10.32
N SER A 90 -15.58 23.32 9.16
CA SER A 90 -16.07 24.68 8.91
C SER A 90 -17.59 24.74 8.95
N MET A 91 -18.30 23.85 8.25
CA MET A 91 -19.78 23.82 8.28
C MET A 91 -20.31 23.55 9.69
N HIS A 92 -19.66 22.66 10.45
CA HIS A 92 -20.05 22.38 11.83
C HIS A 92 -19.83 23.60 12.74
N LEU A 93 -18.68 24.27 12.60
CA LEU A 93 -18.38 25.49 13.35
C LEU A 93 -19.39 26.61 13.02
N GLU A 94 -19.68 26.84 11.73
CA GLU A 94 -20.69 27.80 11.29
C GLU A 94 -22.09 27.48 11.84
N THR A 95 -22.45 26.20 11.90
CA THR A 95 -23.74 25.76 12.48
C THR A 95 -23.79 26.05 13.99
N LEU A 96 -22.69 25.81 14.71
CA LEU A 96 -22.59 26.14 16.13
C LEU A 96 -22.62 27.66 16.35
N ASP A 97 -21.92 28.44 15.53
CA ASP A 97 -21.92 29.90 15.62
C ASP A 97 -23.32 30.49 15.40
N ARG A 98 -24.12 29.93 14.47
CA ARG A 98 -25.51 30.33 14.24
C ARG A 98 -26.44 30.00 15.41
N ARG A 99 -26.17 28.92 16.15
CA ARG A 99 -26.97 28.52 17.31
C ARG A 99 -26.57 29.30 18.56
N ASN A 100 -25.29 29.26 18.90
CA ASN A 100 -24.74 29.88 20.09
C ASN A 100 -23.21 30.00 19.99
N GLN A 101 -22.69 31.22 19.96
CA GLN A 101 -21.24 31.47 19.93
C GLN A 101 -20.49 30.80 21.10
N LYS A 102 -21.09 30.72 22.30
CA LYS A 102 -20.45 30.05 23.45
C LYS A 102 -20.26 28.55 23.21
N GLU A 103 -21.17 27.91 22.47
CA GLU A 103 -21.05 26.49 22.09
C GLU A 103 -19.95 26.27 21.05
N ALA A 104 -19.84 27.16 20.06
CA ALA A 104 -18.78 27.13 19.06
C ALA A 104 -17.39 27.25 19.73
N VAL A 105 -17.24 28.20 20.64
CA VAL A 105 -16.05 28.37 21.49
C VAL A 105 -15.80 27.07 22.27
N ARG A 106 -16.79 26.57 23.02
CA ARG A 106 -16.64 25.33 23.81
C ARG A 106 -16.18 24.15 22.95
N TRP A 107 -16.70 24.01 21.74
CA TRP A 107 -16.31 22.97 20.79
C TRP A 107 -14.88 23.15 20.28
N LEU A 108 -14.46 24.38 19.97
CA LEU A 108 -13.09 24.68 19.52
C LEU A 108 -12.05 24.20 20.55
N PHE A 109 -12.22 24.57 21.83
CA PHE A 109 -11.28 24.19 22.89
C PHE A 109 -11.39 22.72 23.27
N ASN A 110 -12.60 22.21 23.49
CA ASN A 110 -12.75 20.88 24.10
C ASN A 110 -12.75 19.73 23.09
N THR A 111 -13.09 20.00 21.83
CA THR A 111 -13.20 18.96 20.80
C THR A 111 -12.17 19.16 19.69
N PHE A 112 -12.14 20.34 19.08
CA PHE A 112 -11.29 20.59 17.92
C PHE A 112 -9.81 20.57 18.29
N GLU A 113 -9.37 21.45 19.20
CA GLU A 113 -7.97 21.56 19.62
C GLU A 113 -7.45 20.23 20.20
N ARG A 114 -8.11 19.76 21.26
CA ARG A 114 -7.67 18.59 22.04
C ARG A 114 -7.59 17.30 21.24
N HIS A 115 -8.51 17.11 20.29
CA HIS A 115 -8.68 15.80 19.69
C HIS A 115 -8.60 15.76 18.15
N VAL A 116 -9.07 16.79 17.45
CA VAL A 116 -8.99 16.83 15.98
C VAL A 116 -7.64 17.36 15.55
N LEU A 117 -7.30 18.57 16.00
CA LEU A 117 -6.09 19.28 15.61
C LEU A 117 -4.85 18.51 16.07
N ARG A 118 -4.85 18.02 17.33
CA ARG A 118 -3.77 17.15 17.86
C ARG A 118 -3.48 15.96 16.95
N ARG A 119 -4.51 15.28 16.44
CA ARG A 119 -4.33 14.13 15.53
C ARG A 119 -3.84 14.57 14.16
N VAL A 120 -4.42 15.64 13.61
CA VAL A 120 -4.00 16.19 12.32
C VAL A 120 -2.52 16.56 12.36
N ASP A 121 -2.08 17.25 13.40
CA ASP A 121 -0.69 17.66 13.55
C ASP A 121 0.23 16.45 13.81
N ALA A 122 -0.19 15.48 14.63
CA ALA A 122 0.56 14.24 14.82
C ALA A 122 0.66 13.38 13.55
N VAL A 123 -0.36 13.41 12.67
CA VAL A 123 -0.31 12.76 11.36
C VAL A 123 0.62 13.53 10.42
N ASN A 124 0.49 14.86 10.34
CA ASN A 124 1.35 15.70 9.50
C ASN A 124 2.83 15.52 9.84
N ALA A 125 3.18 15.48 11.13
CA ALA A 125 4.54 15.25 11.60
C ALA A 125 5.13 13.91 11.13
N GLN A 126 4.30 12.90 10.81
CA GLN A 126 4.77 11.61 10.30
C GLN A 126 5.16 11.63 8.82
N TYR A 127 4.74 12.65 8.06
CA TYR A 127 4.95 12.72 6.61
C TYR A 127 5.82 13.91 6.19
N LEU A 128 5.83 14.98 6.98
CA LEU A 128 6.68 16.14 6.74
C LEU A 128 8.17 15.74 6.74
N PRO A 129 9.02 16.51 6.03
CA PRO A 129 10.46 16.36 6.13
C PRO A 129 10.94 16.37 7.60
N GLN A 130 11.95 15.56 7.90
CA GLN A 130 12.56 15.42 9.22
C GLN A 130 13.60 16.54 9.46
N GLY A 131 13.69 17.03 10.72
CA GLY A 131 14.76 17.92 11.18
C GLY A 131 14.86 19.28 10.47
N ASN A 132 16.05 19.88 10.53
CA ASN A 132 16.39 21.08 9.76
C ASN A 132 16.58 20.67 8.30
N LEU A 133 15.69 21.14 7.42
CA LEU A 133 15.77 20.89 6.00
C LEU A 133 17.10 21.45 5.45
N PRO A 134 17.88 20.68 4.66
CA PRO A 134 19.12 21.17 4.06
C PRO A 134 18.90 22.45 3.23
N ALA A 135 19.91 23.31 3.17
CA ALA A 135 19.80 24.61 2.49
C ALA A 135 19.30 24.51 1.04
N ILE A 136 19.79 23.50 0.31
CA ILE A 136 19.41 23.24 -1.08
C ILE A 136 17.92 22.89 -1.25
N LEU A 137 17.27 22.38 -0.18
CA LEU A 137 15.88 21.98 -0.18
C LEU A 137 14.95 23.07 0.38
N PHE A 138 15.47 24.16 0.97
CA PHE A 138 14.64 25.27 1.48
C PHE A 138 13.67 25.86 0.44
N PRO A 139 14.05 26.06 -0.83
CA PRO A 139 13.11 26.56 -1.85
C PRO A 139 11.90 25.64 -2.07
N LEU A 140 12.01 24.35 -1.72
CA LEU A 140 10.96 23.34 -1.87
C LEU A 140 10.15 23.13 -0.59
N ARG A 141 10.48 23.81 0.53
CA ARG A 141 9.83 23.62 1.82
C ARG A 141 8.32 23.73 1.72
N ASN A 142 7.82 24.79 1.08
CA ASN A 142 6.39 25.03 0.94
C ASN A 142 5.71 23.96 0.06
N ASP A 143 6.38 23.48 -1.00
CA ASP A 143 5.87 22.42 -1.86
C ASP A 143 5.65 21.11 -1.05
N PHE A 144 6.55 20.78 -0.12
CA PHE A 144 6.38 19.64 0.79
C PHE A 144 5.28 19.83 1.83
N HIS A 145 5.17 21.03 2.41
CA HIS A 145 4.11 21.33 3.37
C HIS A 145 2.73 21.30 2.71
N LEU A 146 2.66 21.65 1.42
CA LEU A 146 1.43 21.63 0.62
C LEU A 146 1.22 20.32 -0.14
N LEU A 147 1.99 19.27 0.16
CA LEU A 147 1.90 18.01 -0.56
C LEU A 147 0.48 17.42 -0.51
N PRO A 148 -0.28 17.38 0.61
CA PRO A 148 -1.67 16.92 0.62
C PRO A 148 -2.65 17.67 -0.30
N TRP A 149 -2.27 18.86 -0.78
CA TRP A 149 -3.04 19.72 -1.68
C TRP A 149 -2.52 19.70 -3.12
N ALA A 150 -1.43 18.98 -3.39
CA ALA A 150 -0.78 18.97 -4.68
C ALA A 150 -1.63 18.21 -5.72
N ASP A 151 -1.95 18.87 -6.82
CA ASP A 151 -2.52 18.20 -7.98
C ASP A 151 -1.43 17.42 -8.74
N LYS A 152 -1.86 16.66 -9.76
CA LYS A 152 -0.93 15.87 -10.59
C LYS A 152 0.18 16.73 -11.22
N LYS A 153 -0.12 17.98 -11.58
CA LYS A 153 0.84 18.91 -12.19
C LYS A 153 1.88 19.38 -11.18
N ARG A 154 1.47 19.76 -9.96
CA ARG A 154 2.36 20.15 -8.87
C ARG A 154 3.27 19.01 -8.44
N LEU A 155 2.74 17.78 -8.35
CA LEU A 155 3.55 16.60 -8.03
C LEU A 155 4.65 16.34 -9.07
N LYS A 156 4.32 16.43 -10.37
CA LYS A 156 5.30 16.32 -11.46
C LYS A 156 6.36 17.42 -11.39
N ARG A 157 5.94 18.67 -11.21
CA ARG A 157 6.86 19.81 -11.09
C ARG A 157 7.81 19.65 -9.91
N LEU A 158 7.32 19.23 -8.74
CA LEU A 158 8.15 18.98 -7.56
C LEU A 158 9.14 17.84 -7.82
N ALA A 159 8.70 16.74 -8.44
CA ALA A 159 9.56 15.64 -8.81
C ALA A 159 10.68 16.06 -9.76
N TYR A 160 10.36 16.90 -10.76
CA TYR A 160 11.32 17.43 -11.71
C TYR A 160 12.36 18.34 -11.02
N LYS A 161 11.89 19.27 -10.16
CA LYS A 161 12.77 20.13 -9.37
C LYS A 161 13.73 19.32 -8.49
N LEU A 162 13.24 18.27 -7.82
CA LEU A 162 14.07 17.39 -6.99
C LEU A 162 15.12 16.66 -7.82
N ALA A 163 14.72 16.09 -8.95
CA ALA A 163 15.63 15.38 -9.85
C ALA A 163 16.79 16.29 -10.32
N ASN A 164 16.47 17.51 -10.76
CA ASN A 164 17.47 18.48 -11.20
C ASN A 164 18.35 18.94 -10.03
N LEU A 165 17.77 19.21 -8.86
CA LEU A 165 18.53 19.62 -7.68
C LEU A 165 19.54 18.53 -7.28
N MET A 166 19.11 17.26 -7.24
CA MET A 166 20.00 16.14 -6.92
C MET A 166 21.08 15.95 -7.98
N LYS A 167 20.75 16.18 -9.26
CA LYS A 167 21.74 16.13 -10.35
C LYS A 167 22.81 17.22 -10.19
N SER A 168 22.40 18.48 -10.02
CA SER A 168 23.33 19.61 -9.87
C SER A 168 24.18 19.49 -8.60
N GLU A 169 23.56 19.07 -7.49
CA GLU A 169 24.28 18.86 -6.24
C GLU A 169 25.30 17.73 -6.34
N PHE A 170 24.94 16.63 -7.00
CA PHE A 170 25.85 15.52 -7.26
C PHE A 170 27.08 15.97 -8.04
N MET A 171 26.87 16.67 -9.17
CA MET A 171 27.97 17.16 -10.01
C MET A 171 28.91 18.07 -9.21
N ARG A 172 28.35 19.02 -8.44
CA ARG A 172 29.16 19.93 -7.62
C ARG A 172 30.02 19.20 -6.60
N GLU A 173 29.44 18.26 -5.85
CA GLU A 173 30.19 17.51 -4.82
C GLU A 173 31.20 16.54 -5.44
N PHE A 174 30.89 15.97 -6.60
CA PHE A 174 31.80 15.13 -7.36
C PHE A 174 33.01 15.94 -7.84
N ASP A 175 32.79 17.04 -8.57
CA ASP A 175 33.85 17.87 -9.14
C ASP A 175 34.77 18.40 -8.04
N PHE A 176 34.19 18.93 -6.95
CA PHE A 176 34.93 19.43 -5.79
C PHE A 176 35.84 18.37 -5.14
N ARG A 177 35.38 17.11 -5.10
CA ARG A 177 36.17 16.02 -4.49
C ARG A 177 37.21 15.47 -5.47
N TYR A 178 36.85 15.37 -6.74
CA TYR A 178 37.70 14.88 -7.80
C TYR A 178 38.90 15.81 -8.02
N GLU A 179 38.70 17.13 -8.03
CA GLU A 179 39.79 18.12 -8.12
C GLU A 179 40.88 17.93 -7.04
N LYS A 180 40.52 17.39 -5.88
CA LYS A 180 41.44 17.21 -4.74
C LYS A 180 42.09 15.83 -4.67
N THR A 181 41.44 14.82 -5.25
CA THR A 181 41.83 13.42 -5.05
C THR A 181 42.22 12.71 -6.33
N ALA A 182 41.77 13.21 -7.48
CA ALA A 182 41.83 12.55 -8.79
C ALA A 182 41.25 11.11 -8.80
N ASP A 183 40.50 10.73 -7.77
CA ASP A 183 39.91 9.40 -7.61
C ASP A 183 38.41 9.46 -7.97
N VAL A 184 38.06 8.80 -9.07
CA VAL A 184 36.69 8.77 -9.60
C VAL A 184 35.75 7.97 -8.70
N GLU A 185 36.20 6.81 -8.19
CA GLU A 185 35.36 5.91 -7.40
C GLU A 185 35.02 6.56 -6.06
N PHE A 186 36.05 7.07 -5.38
CA PHE A 186 35.88 7.75 -4.12
C PHE A 186 35.02 9.02 -4.26
N SER A 187 35.26 9.82 -5.31
CA SER A 187 34.46 11.03 -5.57
C SER A 187 33.00 10.69 -5.86
N THR A 188 32.73 9.58 -6.55
CA THR A 188 31.37 9.09 -6.83
C THR A 188 30.64 8.70 -5.54
N ILE A 189 31.28 7.89 -4.70
CA ILE A 189 30.70 7.43 -3.43
C ILE A 189 30.46 8.62 -2.50
N TYR A 190 31.42 9.53 -2.39
CA TYR A 190 31.29 10.74 -1.59
C TYR A 190 30.13 11.63 -2.06
N ALA A 191 30.05 11.91 -3.37
CA ALA A 191 29.00 12.73 -3.94
C ALA A 191 27.61 12.07 -3.78
N TYR A 192 27.52 10.75 -3.93
CA TYR A 192 26.32 9.99 -3.59
C TYR A 192 25.92 10.21 -2.12
N GLY A 193 26.86 10.04 -1.19
CA GLY A 193 26.64 10.27 0.23
C GLY A 193 26.09 11.65 0.53
N ALA A 194 26.66 12.67 -0.11
CA ALA A 194 26.27 14.05 0.03
C ALA A 194 24.84 14.34 -0.46
N ILE A 195 24.40 13.76 -1.58
CA ILE A 195 23.01 13.92 -2.06
C ILE A 195 22.03 13.05 -1.27
N ALA A 196 22.42 11.83 -0.93
CA ALA A 196 21.58 10.88 -0.22
C ALA A 196 21.29 11.36 1.20
N SER A 197 22.30 11.88 1.91
CA SER A 197 22.13 12.50 3.24
C SER A 197 21.16 13.66 3.22
N LYS A 198 21.13 14.45 2.14
CA LYS A 198 20.19 15.57 2.02
C LYS A 198 18.79 15.05 1.70
N ALA A 199 18.68 14.05 0.84
CA ALA A 199 17.41 13.44 0.44
C ALA A 199 16.72 12.65 1.57
N THR A 200 17.45 12.05 2.51
CA THR A 200 16.87 11.34 3.66
C THR A 200 16.07 12.27 4.58
N SER A 201 16.42 13.56 4.64
CA SER A 201 15.63 14.58 5.35
C SER A 201 14.19 14.69 4.85
N LEU A 202 13.89 14.23 3.62
CA LEU A 202 12.53 14.26 3.06
C LEU A 202 11.62 13.15 3.59
N ASN A 203 12.07 12.35 4.57
CA ASN A 203 11.32 11.20 5.09
C ASN A 203 11.02 10.15 3.99
N ILE A 204 11.92 10.05 3.01
CA ILE A 204 11.87 9.11 1.89
C ILE A 204 13.03 8.14 2.04
N ALA A 205 12.76 6.84 2.00
CA ALA A 205 13.81 5.84 1.99
C ALA A 205 14.62 5.93 0.70
N ILE A 206 15.91 6.29 0.86
CA ILE A 206 16.88 6.41 -0.23
C ILE A 206 17.58 5.06 -0.42
N PRO A 207 17.57 4.47 -1.64
CA PRO A 207 18.29 3.23 -1.92
C PRO A 207 19.79 3.42 -1.65
N GLY A 208 20.52 2.38 -1.25
CA GLY A 208 21.97 2.45 -1.01
C GLY A 208 22.40 3.18 0.27
N TRP A 209 21.49 3.90 0.95
CA TRP A 209 21.88 4.76 2.08
C TRP A 209 22.46 3.97 3.25
N LYS A 210 21.85 2.81 3.54
CA LYS A 210 22.37 1.92 4.59
C LYS A 210 23.75 1.38 4.22
N GLN A 211 23.92 0.90 3.00
CA GLN A 211 25.21 0.39 2.51
C GLN A 211 26.30 1.45 2.56
N TYR A 212 25.96 2.71 2.26
CA TYR A 212 26.89 3.82 2.40
C TYR A 212 27.27 4.10 3.86
N CYS A 213 26.29 4.13 4.77
CA CYS A 213 26.55 4.29 6.21
C CYS A 213 27.36 3.13 6.80
N ASP A 214 27.18 1.93 6.26
CA ASP A 214 27.91 0.72 6.66
C ASP A 214 29.26 0.60 5.91
N GLU A 215 29.63 1.58 5.07
CA GLU A 215 30.88 1.64 4.29
C GLU A 215 31.10 0.44 3.32
N VAL A 216 30.01 -0.17 2.86
CA VAL A 216 30.03 -1.32 1.93
C VAL A 216 29.48 -0.99 0.54
N LEU A 217 29.19 0.28 0.26
CA LEU A 217 28.66 0.69 -1.05
C LEU A 217 29.78 0.84 -2.08
N THR A 218 29.68 0.12 -3.20
CA THR A 218 30.60 0.25 -4.33
C THR A 218 30.27 1.47 -5.19
N ALA A 219 31.25 1.97 -5.95
CA ALA A 219 31.03 3.09 -6.87
C ALA A 219 29.99 2.75 -7.95
N GLU A 220 29.98 1.52 -8.45
CA GLU A 220 28.99 1.06 -9.43
C GLU A 220 27.56 1.07 -8.85
N ASP A 221 27.36 0.53 -7.64
CA ASP A 221 26.05 0.57 -6.98
C ASP A 221 25.63 2.01 -6.65
N ALA A 222 26.58 2.88 -6.29
CA ALA A 222 26.31 4.30 -6.12
C ALA A 222 25.76 4.91 -7.43
N LEU A 223 26.39 4.65 -8.58
CA LEU A 223 25.92 5.15 -9.89
C LEU A 223 24.51 4.68 -10.23
N ARG A 224 24.19 3.40 -9.97
CA ARG A 224 22.83 2.83 -10.17
C ARG A 224 21.78 3.56 -9.32
N VAL A 225 22.15 3.95 -8.10
CA VAL A 225 21.25 4.71 -7.23
C VAL A 225 21.15 6.18 -7.65
N ILE A 226 22.27 6.81 -8.00
CA ILE A 226 22.32 8.19 -8.51
C ILE A 226 21.40 8.34 -9.72
N ALA A 227 21.43 7.37 -10.64
CA ALA A 227 20.54 7.33 -11.81
C ALA A 227 19.06 7.45 -11.42
N ARG A 228 18.63 6.89 -10.28
CA ARG A 228 17.25 7.05 -9.78
C ARG A 228 17.01 8.44 -9.20
N LEU A 229 17.95 8.94 -8.40
CA LEU A 229 17.83 10.25 -7.74
C LEU A 229 17.83 11.41 -8.75
N GLN A 230 18.39 11.21 -9.94
CA GLN A 230 18.38 12.18 -11.03
C GLN A 230 17.17 12.06 -11.97
N LYS A 231 16.27 11.08 -11.77
CA LYS A 231 15.13 10.85 -12.67
C LYS A 231 13.82 11.28 -12.02
N GLU A 232 13.10 12.18 -12.69
CA GLU A 232 11.78 12.68 -12.27
C GLU A 232 10.80 11.53 -11.97
N LYS A 233 10.74 10.53 -12.86
CA LYS A 233 9.78 9.41 -12.76
C LYS A 233 9.87 8.68 -11.41
N TRP A 234 11.10 8.54 -10.88
CA TRP A 234 11.32 7.89 -9.59
C TRP A 234 10.77 8.74 -8.43
N TRP A 235 11.10 10.03 -8.41
CA TRP A 235 10.57 10.98 -7.41
C TRP A 235 9.06 11.09 -7.47
N LEU A 236 8.47 11.18 -8.66
CA LEU A 236 7.02 11.25 -8.85
C LEU A 236 6.32 10.04 -8.23
N GLY A 237 6.87 8.84 -8.42
CA GLY A 237 6.35 7.62 -7.81
C GLY A 237 6.36 7.67 -6.27
N LYS A 238 7.46 8.16 -5.68
CA LYS A 238 7.58 8.32 -4.22
C LYS A 238 6.63 9.39 -3.68
N LEU A 239 6.62 10.57 -4.29
CA LEU A 239 5.78 11.71 -3.88
C LEU A 239 4.29 11.37 -4.00
N ARG A 240 3.86 10.76 -5.11
CA ARG A 240 2.47 10.31 -5.28
C ARG A 240 2.06 9.34 -4.19
N LYS A 241 2.92 8.37 -3.86
CA LYS A 241 2.64 7.39 -2.79
C LYS A 241 2.51 8.04 -1.41
N ILE A 242 3.34 9.03 -1.11
CA ILE A 242 3.27 9.79 0.15
C ILE A 242 2.01 10.64 0.19
N HIS A 243 1.76 11.44 -0.86
CA HIS A 243 0.56 12.23 -1.05
C HIS A 243 -0.71 11.40 -0.79
N ASP A 244 -0.81 10.27 -1.48
CA ASP A 244 -1.97 9.40 -1.48
C ASP A 244 -2.24 8.80 -0.10
N ARG A 245 -1.19 8.39 0.62
CA ARG A 245 -1.30 7.81 1.97
C ARG A 245 -1.51 8.87 3.04
N TRP A 246 -0.90 10.04 2.89
CA TRP A 246 -1.04 11.13 3.85
C TRP A 246 -2.48 11.65 3.86
N ARG A 247 -3.07 11.87 2.68
CA ARG A 247 -4.49 12.25 2.56
C ARG A 247 -5.41 11.21 3.21
N GLU A 248 -5.18 9.93 2.95
CA GLU A 248 -5.97 8.85 3.57
C GLU A 248 -5.79 8.81 5.10
N HIS A 249 -4.57 8.97 5.60
CA HIS A 249 -4.30 8.97 7.03
C HIS A 249 -4.99 10.14 7.74
N LEU A 250 -5.01 11.32 7.13
CA LEU A 250 -5.74 12.48 7.65
C LEU A 250 -7.25 12.21 7.71
N LEU A 251 -7.81 11.52 6.72
CA LEU A 251 -9.22 11.13 6.69
C LEU A 251 -9.54 10.09 7.79
N ILE A 252 -8.67 9.10 8.01
CA ILE A 252 -8.78 8.14 9.12
C ILE A 252 -8.72 8.87 10.47
N ALA A 253 -7.69 9.70 10.66
CA ALA A 253 -7.46 10.41 11.92
C ALA A 253 -8.60 11.37 12.30
N THR A 254 -9.29 11.90 11.29
CA THR A 254 -10.49 12.75 11.46
C THR A 254 -11.80 11.95 11.35
N SER A 255 -11.78 10.62 11.46
CA SER A 255 -12.98 9.77 11.54
C SER A 255 -13.87 9.79 10.28
N TYR A 256 -13.35 10.15 9.11
CA TYR A 256 -14.04 9.93 7.83
C TYR A 256 -14.03 8.46 7.40
N VAL A 257 -13.10 7.68 7.94
CA VAL A 257 -13.08 6.22 7.81
C VAL A 257 -13.57 5.63 9.12
N SER A 258 -14.75 5.03 9.08
CA SER A 258 -15.43 4.44 10.23
C SER A 258 -16.61 3.61 9.74
N LYS A 259 -17.18 2.79 10.64
CA LYS A 259 -18.40 2.02 10.37
C LYS A 259 -19.55 2.90 9.86
N VAL A 260 -19.71 4.10 10.43
CA VAL A 260 -20.83 5.00 10.14
C VAL A 260 -20.59 5.85 8.89
N ALA A 261 -19.36 6.33 8.68
CA ALA A 261 -19.07 7.25 7.58
C ALA A 261 -18.67 6.52 6.28
N SER A 262 -17.56 5.79 6.32
CA SER A 262 -17.01 5.08 5.17
C SER A 262 -16.14 3.93 5.66
N PRO A 263 -16.66 2.69 5.65
CA PRO A 263 -15.90 1.53 6.12
C PRO A 263 -14.67 1.26 5.24
N TYR A 264 -13.60 0.77 5.89
CA TYR A 264 -12.35 0.27 5.28
C TYR A 264 -11.44 1.31 4.62
N CYS A 265 -11.99 2.21 3.80
CA CYS A 265 -11.26 3.32 3.20
C CYS A 265 -12.17 4.51 2.93
N SER A 266 -11.57 5.69 2.78
CA SER A 266 -12.31 6.91 2.50
C SER A 266 -12.93 6.91 1.10
N GLU A 267 -14.01 7.67 0.94
CA GLU A 267 -14.68 7.83 -0.36
C GLU A 267 -13.77 8.40 -1.47
N PRO A 268 -12.89 9.39 -1.21
CA PRO A 268 -11.87 9.79 -2.19
C PRO A 268 -10.92 8.63 -2.59
N CYS A 269 -10.44 7.85 -1.63
CA CYS A 269 -9.56 6.71 -1.92
C CYS A 269 -10.24 5.68 -2.83
N PHE A 270 -11.51 5.37 -2.54
CA PHE A 270 -12.29 4.43 -3.33
C PHE A 270 -12.51 4.91 -4.77
N ARG A 271 -12.94 6.17 -4.95
CA ARG A 271 -13.14 6.76 -6.29
C ARG A 271 -11.85 6.84 -7.11
N GLU A 272 -10.74 7.24 -6.49
CA GLU A 272 -9.43 7.27 -7.13
C GLU A 272 -9.00 5.87 -7.59
N TRP A 273 -9.27 4.84 -6.78
CA TRP A 273 -8.98 3.45 -7.14
C TRP A 273 -9.82 2.96 -8.30
N ILE A 274 -11.13 3.24 -8.33
CA ILE A 274 -12.02 2.91 -9.45
C ILE A 274 -11.51 3.56 -10.74
N ALA A 275 -11.21 4.86 -10.69
CA ALA A 275 -10.69 5.59 -11.85
C ALA A 275 -9.37 4.99 -12.35
N GLN A 276 -8.47 4.59 -11.45
CA GLN A 276 -7.22 3.91 -11.82
C GLN A 276 -7.48 2.52 -12.43
N LYS A 277 -8.46 1.77 -11.94
CA LYS A 277 -8.84 0.47 -12.52
C LYS A 277 -9.42 0.63 -13.93
N LYS A 278 -10.28 1.62 -14.14
CA LYS A 278 -10.81 1.97 -15.45
C LYS A 278 -9.70 2.34 -16.44
N ALA A 279 -8.81 3.26 -16.07
CA ALA A 279 -7.70 3.68 -16.92
C ALA A 279 -6.73 2.52 -17.25
N ASN A 280 -6.46 1.63 -16.28
CA ASN A 280 -5.64 0.45 -16.54
C ASN A 280 -6.33 -0.51 -17.51
N PHE A 281 -7.64 -0.71 -17.38
CA PHE A 281 -8.40 -1.57 -18.29
C PHE A 281 -8.40 -1.02 -19.71
N GLU A 282 -8.64 0.29 -19.88
CA GLU A 282 -8.55 0.98 -21.17
C GLU A 282 -7.16 0.83 -21.81
N TYR A 283 -6.09 0.96 -21.02
CA TYR A 283 -4.72 0.71 -21.49
C TYR A 283 -4.52 -0.72 -21.97
N LEU A 284 -4.94 -1.72 -21.19
CA LEU A 284 -4.80 -3.13 -21.58
C LEU A 284 -5.61 -3.46 -22.84
N GLN A 285 -6.80 -2.85 -22.99
CA GLN A 285 -7.65 -3.03 -24.15
C GLN A 285 -7.03 -2.44 -25.42
N ALA A 286 -6.29 -1.33 -25.29
CA ALA A 286 -5.65 -0.61 -26.39
C ALA A 286 -4.26 -1.16 -26.77
N MET A 287 -3.76 -2.20 -26.09
CA MET A 287 -2.43 -2.76 -26.30
C MET A 287 -2.48 -4.24 -26.72
N GLU A 288 -1.42 -4.66 -27.42
CA GLU A 288 -1.11 -6.01 -27.88
C GLU A 288 0.29 -6.41 -27.41
N LEU A 289 0.56 -7.72 -27.37
CA LEU A 289 1.87 -8.32 -27.20
C LEU A 289 2.35 -8.77 -28.57
N GLU A 290 3.49 -8.26 -29.00
CA GLU A 290 4.20 -8.66 -30.21
C GLU A 290 5.37 -9.56 -29.83
N ASP A 291 5.38 -10.77 -30.37
CA ASP A 291 6.53 -11.67 -30.29
C ASP A 291 7.69 -11.08 -31.11
N GLN A 292 8.88 -10.95 -30.51
CA GLN A 292 10.01 -10.31 -31.18
C GLN A 292 10.67 -11.19 -32.25
N ASP A 293 10.47 -12.51 -32.22
CA ASP A 293 11.05 -13.44 -33.19
C ASP A 293 10.09 -13.66 -34.38
N THR A 294 8.80 -13.85 -34.11
CA THR A 294 7.80 -14.16 -35.15
C THR A 294 7.02 -12.94 -35.64
N GLY A 295 6.98 -11.87 -34.86
CA GLY A 295 6.13 -10.69 -35.13
C GLY A 295 4.64 -10.90 -34.87
N GLU A 296 4.24 -12.09 -34.38
CA GLU A 296 2.84 -12.39 -34.08
C GLU A 296 2.30 -11.50 -32.97
N ARG A 297 1.07 -11.01 -33.15
CA ARG A 297 0.41 -10.11 -32.19
C ARG A 297 -0.77 -10.78 -31.51
N THR A 298 -0.79 -10.70 -30.19
CA THR A 298 -1.90 -11.19 -29.36
C THR A 298 -2.40 -10.10 -28.42
N SER A 299 -3.71 -10.09 -28.18
CA SER A 299 -4.34 -9.11 -27.29
C SER A 299 -3.76 -9.17 -25.87
N LEU A 300 -3.23 -8.05 -25.38
CA LEU A 300 -2.66 -7.97 -24.02
C LEU A 300 -3.74 -8.22 -22.96
N LEU A 301 -4.96 -7.72 -23.20
CA LEU A 301 -6.10 -7.91 -22.32
C LEU A 301 -6.41 -9.40 -22.11
N ASP A 302 -6.46 -10.18 -23.18
CA ASP A 302 -6.85 -11.59 -23.10
C ASP A 302 -5.80 -12.41 -22.32
N LYS A 303 -4.50 -12.15 -22.56
CA LYS A 303 -3.42 -12.76 -21.78
C LYS A 303 -3.49 -12.38 -20.30
N VAL A 304 -3.80 -11.12 -19.97
CA VAL A 304 -4.00 -10.69 -18.58
C VAL A 304 -5.21 -11.35 -17.94
N MET A 305 -6.33 -11.46 -18.66
CA MET A 305 -7.57 -12.06 -18.17
C MET A 305 -7.50 -13.58 -18.03
N GLY A 306 -6.62 -14.24 -18.79
CA GLY A 306 -6.24 -15.65 -18.62
C GLY A 306 -5.25 -15.93 -17.49
N SER A 307 -4.73 -14.89 -16.81
CA SER A 307 -3.74 -15.02 -15.74
C SER A 307 -4.33 -14.84 -14.34
N VAL A 308 -3.52 -15.09 -13.30
CA VAL A 308 -3.83 -14.78 -11.89
C VAL A 308 -4.05 -13.28 -11.61
N SER A 309 -3.85 -12.40 -12.59
CA SER A 309 -4.27 -11.00 -12.50
C SER A 309 -5.80 -10.87 -12.52
N ASN A 310 -6.50 -11.84 -13.11
CA ASN A 310 -7.95 -11.97 -13.05
C ASN A 310 -8.37 -12.43 -11.64
N PRO A 311 -9.20 -11.66 -10.92
CA PRO A 311 -9.67 -12.02 -9.58
C PRO A 311 -10.32 -13.40 -9.50
N LYS A 312 -11.03 -13.83 -10.55
CA LYS A 312 -11.68 -15.15 -10.63
C LYS A 312 -10.64 -16.27 -10.60
N ILE A 313 -9.60 -16.17 -11.44
CA ILE A 313 -8.52 -17.16 -11.52
C ILE A 313 -7.69 -17.14 -10.23
N ALA A 314 -7.39 -15.96 -9.68
CA ALA A 314 -6.70 -15.84 -8.40
C ALA A 314 -7.46 -16.52 -7.26
N ARG A 315 -8.79 -16.37 -7.21
CA ARG A 315 -9.65 -17.04 -6.24
C ARG A 315 -9.62 -18.56 -6.44
N HIS A 316 -9.79 -19.05 -7.67
CA HIS A 316 -9.74 -20.48 -7.95
C HIS A 316 -8.41 -21.12 -7.54
N GLU A 317 -7.27 -20.49 -7.88
CA GLU A 317 -5.96 -20.99 -7.47
C GLU A 317 -5.81 -21.04 -5.94
N LEU A 318 -6.25 -19.99 -5.24
CA LEU A 318 -6.22 -19.98 -3.78
C LEU A 318 -7.07 -21.09 -3.18
N MET A 319 -8.27 -21.35 -3.74
CA MET A 319 -9.15 -22.43 -3.28
C MET A 319 -8.56 -23.81 -3.50
N VAL A 320 -7.96 -24.08 -4.68
CA VAL A 320 -7.27 -25.35 -4.96
C VAL A 320 -6.16 -25.60 -3.94
N ARG A 321 -5.38 -24.57 -3.63
CA ARG A 321 -4.27 -24.67 -2.68
C ARG A 321 -4.73 -24.89 -1.24
N MET A 322 -5.79 -24.21 -0.83
CA MET A 322 -6.34 -24.36 0.51
C MET A 322 -6.97 -25.73 0.70
N ARG A 323 -7.76 -26.18 -0.28
CA ARG A 323 -8.35 -27.50 -0.26
C ARG A 323 -7.28 -28.58 -0.21
N GLY A 324 -6.24 -28.45 -1.04
CA GLY A 324 -5.13 -29.39 -1.00
C GLY A 324 -4.40 -29.41 0.34
N PHE A 325 -4.18 -28.27 1.00
CA PHE A 325 -3.60 -28.27 2.35
C PHE A 325 -4.51 -28.90 3.41
N GLU A 326 -5.82 -28.72 3.30
CA GLU A 326 -6.79 -29.38 4.17
C GLU A 326 -6.78 -30.90 3.97
N ASP A 327 -6.86 -31.37 2.72
CA ASP A 327 -6.84 -32.81 2.43
C ASP A 327 -5.55 -33.47 2.96
N MET A 328 -4.40 -32.81 2.77
CA MET A 328 -3.12 -33.27 3.32
C MET A 328 -3.10 -33.26 4.86
N ALA A 329 -3.66 -32.22 5.48
CA ALA A 329 -3.69 -32.12 6.93
C ALA A 329 -4.52 -33.25 7.54
N ASN A 330 -5.66 -33.56 6.93
CA ASN A 330 -6.54 -34.64 7.35
C ASN A 330 -5.87 -36.01 7.19
N GLU A 331 -5.19 -36.26 6.06
CA GLU A 331 -4.42 -37.49 5.83
C GLU A 331 -3.31 -37.67 6.88
N MET A 332 -2.68 -36.57 7.30
CA MET A 332 -1.62 -36.56 8.30
C MET A 332 -2.11 -36.53 9.76
N GLY A 333 -3.44 -36.50 10.00
CA GLY A 333 -4.01 -36.39 11.34
C GLY A 333 -3.69 -35.06 12.06
N LEU A 334 -3.49 -33.98 11.30
CA LEU A 334 -3.20 -32.66 11.86
C LEU A 334 -4.47 -31.92 12.26
N VAL A 335 -4.35 -31.00 13.22
CA VAL A 335 -5.44 -30.14 13.67
C VAL A 335 -5.41 -28.82 12.91
N GLY A 336 -6.54 -28.45 12.30
CA GLY A 336 -6.76 -27.12 11.73
C GLY A 336 -7.09 -26.10 12.83
N MET A 337 -6.28 -25.06 12.96
CA MET A 337 -6.50 -23.96 13.88
C MET A 337 -6.78 -22.66 13.14
N PHE A 338 -7.86 -21.99 13.53
CA PHE A 338 -8.21 -20.65 13.08
C PHE A 338 -7.80 -19.60 14.13
N TYR A 339 -6.74 -18.85 13.82
CA TYR A 339 -6.22 -17.80 14.67
C TYR A 339 -6.63 -16.43 14.14
N THR A 340 -7.12 -15.56 15.02
CA THR A 340 -7.32 -14.14 14.70
C THR A 340 -6.42 -13.30 15.58
N LEU A 341 -5.60 -12.45 14.94
CA LEU A 341 -4.70 -11.50 15.61
C LEU A 341 -5.12 -10.07 15.29
N THR A 342 -5.38 -9.28 16.32
CA THR A 342 -5.76 -7.87 16.22
C THR A 342 -4.69 -6.96 16.83
N ALA A 343 -4.84 -5.65 16.65
CA ALA A 343 -3.95 -4.66 17.24
C ALA A 343 -4.56 -4.07 18.53
N PRO A 344 -3.75 -3.50 19.45
CA PRO A 344 -4.27 -2.80 20.61
C PRO A 344 -5.26 -1.68 20.26
N SER A 345 -6.14 -1.34 21.21
CA SER A 345 -7.16 -0.29 21.01
C SER A 345 -6.57 1.02 20.50
N ARG A 346 -5.37 1.41 20.97
CA ARG A 346 -4.68 2.63 20.52
C ARG A 346 -4.31 2.64 19.03
N TYR A 347 -4.38 1.52 18.30
CA TYR A 347 -4.19 1.50 16.84
C TYR A 347 -5.47 1.82 16.07
N HIS A 348 -6.63 1.79 16.73
CA HIS A 348 -7.93 2.07 16.13
C HIS A 348 -8.31 3.54 16.28
N ALA A 349 -8.66 4.19 15.17
CA ALA A 349 -9.02 5.60 15.13
C ALA A 349 -10.43 5.88 15.69
N THR A 350 -11.32 4.88 15.61
CA THR A 350 -12.72 4.96 16.03
C THR A 350 -13.16 3.70 16.77
N HIS A 351 -14.17 3.82 17.63
CA HIS A 351 -14.81 2.70 18.30
C HIS A 351 -15.78 1.96 17.38
N VAL A 352 -15.79 0.63 17.48
CA VAL A 352 -16.54 -0.27 16.60
C VAL A 352 -18.05 -0.06 16.60
N HIS A 353 -18.66 0.10 17.77
CA HIS A 353 -20.13 0.17 17.86
C HIS A 353 -20.68 1.56 17.49
N SER A 354 -19.97 2.62 17.87
CA SER A 354 -20.50 3.99 17.74
C SER A 354 -19.92 4.75 16.54
N GLY A 355 -18.84 4.27 15.93
CA GLY A 355 -18.04 5.04 14.97
C GLY A 355 -17.43 6.32 15.55
N LYS A 356 -17.58 6.56 16.87
CA LYS A 356 -17.03 7.73 17.54
C LYS A 356 -15.51 7.61 17.62
N ARG A 357 -14.87 8.76 17.65
CA ARG A 357 -13.42 8.90 17.81
C ARG A 357 -12.92 8.16 19.07
N ASN A 358 -11.86 7.37 18.93
CA ASN A 358 -11.21 6.68 20.06
C ASN A 358 -10.05 7.49 20.64
N ASP A 359 -10.21 8.13 21.79
CA ASP A 359 -9.22 9.07 22.33
C ASP A 359 -7.85 8.47 22.67
N LYS A 360 -7.74 7.13 22.78
CA LYS A 360 -6.47 6.40 22.94
C LYS A 360 -5.65 6.29 21.65
N TYR A 361 -6.23 6.62 20.50
CA TYR A 361 -5.59 6.45 19.19
C TYR A 361 -4.21 7.14 19.12
N CYS A 362 -3.18 6.35 18.81
CA CYS A 362 -1.79 6.78 18.74
C CYS A 362 -1.36 7.28 17.35
N ASN A 363 -2.33 7.58 16.46
CA ASN A 363 -2.07 8.06 15.10
C ASN A 363 -1.30 7.05 14.24
N ALA A 364 -1.49 5.75 14.50
CA ALA A 364 -0.91 4.69 13.69
C ALA A 364 -1.67 4.56 12.36
N SER A 365 -0.94 4.64 11.25
CA SER A 365 -1.51 4.31 9.94
C SER A 365 -1.70 2.80 9.79
N PRO A 366 -2.61 2.34 8.91
CA PRO A 366 -2.76 0.91 8.58
C PRO A 366 -1.43 0.23 8.21
N ARG A 367 -0.51 0.92 7.55
CA ARG A 367 0.82 0.38 7.25
C ARG A 367 1.69 0.21 8.51
N LYS A 368 1.61 1.12 9.48
CA LYS A 368 2.30 0.98 10.77
C LYS A 368 1.71 -0.18 11.57
N THR A 369 0.39 -0.31 11.59
CA THR A 369 -0.28 -1.45 12.24
C THR A 369 0.09 -2.78 11.57
N GLN A 370 0.12 -2.84 10.23
CA GLN A 370 0.56 -4.03 9.52
C GLN A 370 2.00 -4.42 9.90
N LYS A 371 2.90 -3.44 10.07
CA LYS A 371 4.27 -3.68 10.53
C LYS A 371 4.29 -4.24 11.96
N TYR A 372 3.44 -3.74 12.84
CA TYR A 372 3.27 -4.29 14.19
C TYR A 372 2.85 -5.77 14.15
N LEU A 373 1.81 -6.12 13.37
CA LEU A 373 1.35 -7.51 13.24
C LEU A 373 2.43 -8.43 12.64
N CYS A 374 3.16 -7.95 11.63
CA CYS A 374 4.32 -8.66 11.08
C CYS A 374 5.40 -8.94 12.14
N ASN A 375 5.65 -7.98 13.04
CA ASN A 375 6.65 -8.14 14.10
C ASN A 375 6.20 -9.13 15.18
N VAL A 376 4.90 -9.14 15.54
CA VAL A 376 4.34 -10.17 16.43
C VAL A 376 4.56 -11.55 15.79
N TRP A 377 4.13 -11.71 14.54
CA TRP A 377 4.28 -12.97 13.81
C TRP A 377 5.73 -13.42 13.63
N SER A 378 6.67 -12.50 13.40
CA SER A 378 8.09 -12.88 13.27
C SER A 378 8.65 -13.41 14.58
N ARG A 379 8.21 -12.88 15.73
CA ARG A 379 8.64 -13.34 17.05
C ARG A 379 8.02 -14.68 17.40
N VAL A 380 6.73 -14.86 17.14
CA VAL A 380 6.02 -16.15 17.27
C VAL A 380 6.73 -17.23 16.47
N ARG A 381 6.96 -17.01 15.17
CA ARG A 381 7.66 -17.98 14.32
C ARG A 381 9.08 -18.29 14.79
N ALA A 382 9.80 -17.29 15.30
CA ALA A 382 11.15 -17.50 15.82
C ALA A 382 11.14 -18.37 17.08
N LYS A 383 10.15 -18.20 17.97
CA LYS A 383 9.98 -19.06 19.15
C LYS A 383 9.52 -20.46 18.76
N TRP A 384 8.50 -20.59 17.91
CA TRP A 384 8.06 -21.89 17.38
C TRP A 384 9.20 -22.67 16.74
N GLY A 385 10.07 -22.02 15.95
CA GLY A 385 11.23 -22.67 15.36
C GLY A 385 12.24 -23.20 16.39
N ARG A 386 12.40 -22.55 17.55
CA ARG A 386 13.25 -23.03 18.65
C ARG A 386 12.62 -24.20 19.40
N GLU A 387 11.29 -24.23 19.48
CA GLU A 387 10.52 -25.34 20.08
C GLU A 387 10.27 -26.49 19.11
N GLY A 388 10.81 -26.42 17.88
CA GLY A 388 10.61 -27.46 16.86
C GLY A 388 9.21 -27.48 16.22
N ILE A 389 8.35 -26.50 16.54
CA ILE A 389 6.98 -26.41 16.02
C ILE A 389 7.01 -25.96 14.56
N ARG A 390 6.39 -26.75 13.69
CA ARG A 390 6.26 -26.45 12.26
C ARG A 390 4.80 -26.44 11.87
N THR A 391 4.45 -25.53 10.96
CA THR A 391 3.08 -25.38 10.47
C THR A 391 3.06 -24.94 9.02
N PHE A 392 1.97 -25.22 8.34
CA PHE A 392 1.64 -24.70 7.02
C PHE A 392 0.18 -24.23 6.99
N GLY A 393 -0.16 -23.42 5.99
CA GLY A 393 -1.50 -22.85 5.86
C GLY A 393 -1.49 -21.48 5.21
N PHE A 394 -2.35 -20.59 5.69
CA PHE A 394 -2.61 -19.29 5.07
C PHE A 394 -2.82 -18.17 6.08
N ARG A 395 -2.45 -16.96 5.68
CA ARG A 395 -2.79 -15.72 6.37
C ARG A 395 -3.53 -14.77 5.43
N VAL A 396 -4.64 -14.24 5.92
CA VAL A 396 -5.42 -13.16 5.31
C VAL A 396 -5.25 -11.90 6.15
N ALA A 397 -4.95 -10.77 5.51
CA ALA A 397 -5.01 -9.45 6.14
C ALA A 397 -6.21 -8.67 5.61
N GLU A 398 -7.09 -8.28 6.53
CA GLU A 398 -8.37 -7.62 6.25
C GLU A 398 -8.44 -6.29 7.02
N PRO A 399 -9.00 -5.21 6.43
CA PRO A 399 -9.26 -4.00 7.19
C PRO A 399 -10.47 -4.20 8.08
N HIS A 400 -10.36 -3.75 9.33
CA HIS A 400 -11.51 -3.48 10.18
C HIS A 400 -12.25 -2.21 9.71
N HIS A 401 -13.43 -1.92 10.26
CA HIS A 401 -14.26 -0.77 9.86
C HIS A 401 -13.56 0.61 9.76
N ASP A 402 -12.47 0.84 10.51
CA ASP A 402 -11.69 2.09 10.50
C ASP A 402 -10.40 2.03 9.66
N GLY A 403 -10.22 0.92 8.93
CA GLY A 403 -9.06 0.65 8.07
C GLY A 403 -7.89 0.00 8.80
N THR A 404 -8.00 -0.29 10.11
CA THR A 404 -6.95 -0.97 10.86
C THR A 404 -6.86 -2.44 10.43
N PRO A 405 -5.69 -2.94 10.02
CA PRO A 405 -5.55 -4.34 9.59
C PRO A 405 -5.73 -5.31 10.76
N HIS A 406 -6.44 -6.40 10.52
CA HIS A 406 -6.47 -7.63 11.32
C HIS A 406 -5.93 -8.81 10.52
N TRP A 407 -5.40 -9.81 11.20
CA TRP A 407 -4.93 -11.04 10.57
C TRP A 407 -5.82 -12.21 10.95
N HIS A 408 -6.22 -12.98 9.96
CA HIS A 408 -6.84 -14.29 10.13
C HIS A 408 -5.89 -15.33 9.56
N LEU A 409 -5.53 -16.32 10.36
CA LEU A 409 -4.63 -17.40 9.98
C LEU A 409 -5.36 -18.72 10.08
N LEU A 410 -5.27 -19.50 9.02
CA LEU A 410 -5.61 -20.91 9.01
C LEU A 410 -4.29 -21.68 9.03
N LEU A 411 -4.01 -22.40 10.11
CA LEU A 411 -2.76 -23.11 10.32
C LEU A 411 -3.05 -24.57 10.68
N PHE A 412 -2.29 -25.49 10.08
CA PHE A 412 -2.34 -26.91 10.42
C PHE A 412 -1.15 -27.25 11.30
N LEU A 413 -1.41 -27.89 12.45
CA LEU A 413 -0.45 -28.18 13.51
C LEU A 413 -0.61 -29.64 13.93
N ARG A 414 0.46 -30.25 14.47
CA ARG A 414 0.36 -31.57 15.08
C ARG A 414 -0.49 -31.48 16.35
N PRO A 415 -1.36 -32.46 16.65
CA PRO A 415 -2.25 -32.41 17.82
C PRO A 415 -1.52 -32.09 19.12
N GLU A 416 -0.36 -32.72 19.34
CA GLU A 416 0.48 -32.55 20.53
C GLU A 416 1.14 -31.17 20.65
N GLU A 417 1.20 -30.39 19.56
CA GLU A 417 1.81 -29.06 19.54
C GLU A 417 0.80 -27.92 19.67
N VAL A 418 -0.50 -28.20 19.52
CA VAL A 418 -1.54 -27.16 19.42
C VAL A 418 -1.56 -26.25 20.64
N GLU A 419 -1.51 -26.82 21.84
CA GLU A 419 -1.56 -26.06 23.10
C GLU A 419 -0.34 -25.14 23.22
N LEU A 420 0.86 -25.71 23.15
CA LEU A 420 2.12 -24.96 23.23
C LEU A 420 2.22 -23.88 22.14
N ALA A 421 1.83 -24.20 20.90
CA ALA A 421 1.85 -23.24 19.79
C ALA A 421 0.90 -22.06 20.06
N THR A 422 -0.30 -22.36 20.56
CA THR A 422 -1.34 -21.37 20.88
C THR A 422 -0.92 -20.48 22.03
N ASP A 423 -0.33 -21.04 23.09
CA ASP A 423 0.14 -20.30 24.27
C ASP A 423 1.27 -19.34 23.92
N ILE A 424 2.26 -19.81 23.15
CA ILE A 424 3.36 -18.96 22.65
C ILE A 424 2.79 -17.79 21.82
N PHE A 425 1.80 -18.07 20.96
CA PHE A 425 1.19 -17.01 20.15
C PHE A 425 0.48 -16.00 21.07
N HIS A 426 -0.35 -16.49 21.99
CA HIS A 426 -1.12 -15.68 22.92
C HIS A 426 -0.20 -14.76 23.75
N GLU A 427 0.91 -15.28 24.27
CA GLU A 427 1.92 -14.52 25.00
C GLU A 427 2.43 -13.33 24.18
N TYR A 428 2.96 -13.58 22.97
CA TYR A 428 3.49 -12.50 22.11
C TYR A 428 2.41 -11.51 21.65
N ALA A 429 1.17 -11.96 21.46
CA ALA A 429 0.07 -11.09 21.07
C ALA A 429 -0.32 -10.09 22.18
N LEU A 430 -0.18 -10.49 23.45
CA LEU A 430 -0.52 -9.68 24.62
C LEU A 430 0.64 -8.83 25.17
N GLN A 431 1.86 -8.99 24.69
CA GLN A 431 3.01 -8.22 25.21
C GLN A 431 2.86 -6.69 25.13
N VAL A 432 2.07 -6.18 24.17
CA VAL A 432 1.80 -4.74 24.04
C VAL A 432 0.38 -4.45 24.49
N ASP A 433 0.24 -3.66 25.55
CA ASP A 433 -1.06 -3.28 26.12
C ASP A 433 -1.96 -4.49 26.45
N GLY A 434 -1.40 -5.62 26.91
CA GLY A 434 -2.16 -6.84 27.20
C GLY A 434 -3.12 -6.73 28.38
N SER A 435 -2.91 -5.74 29.25
CA SER A 435 -3.78 -5.45 30.39
C SER A 435 -4.95 -4.53 30.05
N GLU A 436 -5.10 -4.08 28.79
CA GLU A 436 -6.27 -3.27 28.44
C GLU A 436 -7.58 -4.10 28.51
N PRO A 437 -8.72 -3.48 28.90
CA PRO A 437 -9.99 -4.20 28.98
C PRO A 437 -10.33 -4.90 27.66
N GLY A 438 -10.58 -6.20 27.73
CA GLY A 438 -10.90 -7.05 26.59
C GLY A 438 -9.71 -7.56 25.78
N ALA A 439 -8.46 -7.18 26.10
CA ALA A 439 -7.30 -7.69 25.36
C ALA A 439 -7.15 -9.21 25.45
N ALA A 440 -7.28 -9.79 26.65
CA ALA A 440 -7.23 -11.24 26.83
C ALA A 440 -8.26 -11.99 25.97
N GLN A 441 -9.42 -11.37 25.70
CA GLN A 441 -10.50 -11.97 24.92
C GLN A 441 -10.38 -11.71 23.40
N TYR A 442 -9.97 -10.52 22.99
CA TYR A 442 -10.09 -10.06 21.60
C TYR A 442 -8.76 -9.84 20.88
N ARG A 443 -7.63 -9.80 21.61
CA ARG A 443 -6.33 -9.55 20.99
C ARG A 443 -5.89 -10.72 20.12
N PHE A 444 -6.08 -11.91 20.65
CA PHE A 444 -5.78 -13.16 20.00
C PHE A 444 -6.88 -14.17 20.34
N THR A 445 -7.59 -14.64 19.33
CA THR A 445 -8.57 -15.73 19.48
C THR A 445 -8.08 -16.94 18.72
N ALA A 446 -8.06 -18.08 19.38
CA ALA A 446 -7.80 -19.37 18.76
C ALA A 446 -9.07 -20.21 18.78
N LYS A 447 -9.41 -20.79 17.63
CA LYS A 447 -10.53 -21.73 17.50
C LYS A 447 -10.06 -22.96 16.72
N PRO A 448 -10.22 -24.18 17.26
CA PRO A 448 -10.07 -25.37 16.44
C PRO A 448 -11.15 -25.37 15.37
N ILE A 449 -10.81 -25.92 14.21
CA ILE A 449 -11.78 -26.14 13.15
C ILE A 449 -12.42 -27.49 13.38
N ASP A 450 -13.73 -27.44 13.44
CA ASP A 450 -14.57 -28.62 13.61
C ASP A 450 -15.26 -28.91 12.27
N GLU A 451 -15.01 -30.10 11.74
CA GLU A 451 -15.52 -30.55 10.46
C GLU A 451 -17.05 -30.60 10.44
N GLU A 452 -17.70 -30.80 11.60
CA GLU A 452 -19.16 -30.83 11.71
C GLU A 452 -19.80 -29.46 11.44
N PHE A 453 -19.11 -28.38 11.79
CA PHE A 453 -19.58 -27.00 11.59
C PHE A 453 -19.06 -26.38 10.28
N GLY A 454 -18.22 -27.10 9.53
CA GLY A 454 -17.75 -26.73 8.21
C GLY A 454 -16.25 -26.93 8.02
N SER A 455 -15.86 -27.23 6.78
CA SER A 455 -14.47 -27.46 6.41
C SER A 455 -13.56 -26.26 6.69
N ALA A 456 -12.29 -26.50 6.98
CA ALA A 456 -11.26 -25.47 7.12
C ALA A 456 -11.21 -24.55 5.90
N THR A 457 -11.37 -25.14 4.72
CA THR A 457 -11.50 -24.41 3.45
C THR A 457 -12.73 -23.49 3.46
N GLY A 458 -13.87 -23.94 3.99
CA GLY A 458 -15.10 -23.13 4.13
C GLY A 458 -14.90 -21.88 5.00
N TYR A 459 -14.22 -22.02 6.14
CA TYR A 459 -13.92 -20.91 7.05
C TYR A 459 -13.13 -19.80 6.36
N ILE A 460 -12.04 -20.15 5.68
CA ILE A 460 -11.18 -19.16 5.00
C ILE A 460 -11.74 -18.68 3.66
N ALA A 461 -12.56 -19.49 2.97
CA ALA A 461 -13.22 -19.11 1.72
C ALA A 461 -14.10 -17.87 1.88
N LYS A 462 -14.80 -17.75 3.01
CA LYS A 462 -15.55 -16.54 3.36
C LYS A 462 -14.66 -15.30 3.32
N TYR A 463 -13.48 -15.37 3.94
CA TYR A 463 -12.52 -14.27 3.96
C TYR A 463 -11.95 -14.00 2.57
N ILE A 464 -11.65 -15.01 1.77
CA ILE A 464 -11.19 -14.82 0.38
C ILE A 464 -12.22 -14.09 -0.44
N SER A 465 -13.46 -14.59 -0.48
CA SER A 465 -14.51 -14.00 -1.29
C SER A 465 -14.81 -12.58 -0.83
N LYS A 466 -14.85 -12.29 0.48
CA LYS A 466 -15.01 -10.92 1.02
C LYS A 466 -13.88 -9.97 0.61
N ASN A 467 -12.68 -10.48 0.37
CA ASN A 467 -11.48 -9.68 0.10
C ASN A 467 -11.11 -9.58 -1.39
N ILE A 468 -11.67 -10.41 -2.27
CA ILE A 468 -11.34 -10.46 -3.72
C ILE A 468 -12.44 -9.86 -4.61
N ASP A 469 -13.64 -10.43 -4.61
CA ASP A 469 -14.69 -10.12 -5.59
C ASP A 469 -16.13 -10.24 -5.06
N GLY A 470 -16.33 -10.75 -3.85
CA GLY A 470 -17.64 -11.03 -3.27
C GLY A 470 -18.36 -12.19 -3.97
N TYR A 471 -17.61 -13.12 -4.59
CA TYR A 471 -18.19 -14.27 -5.27
C TYR A 471 -18.99 -15.17 -4.32
N GLY A 472 -20.17 -15.62 -4.78
CA GLY A 472 -21.06 -16.52 -4.02
C GLY A 472 -21.85 -15.86 -2.89
N MET A 473 -21.69 -14.54 -2.68
CA MET A 473 -22.32 -13.78 -1.59
C MET A 473 -23.37 -12.80 -2.12
N ASP A 474 -24.18 -13.24 -3.08
CA ASP A 474 -25.27 -12.45 -3.64
C ASP A 474 -26.40 -12.30 -2.61
N GLY A 475 -26.75 -11.05 -2.28
CA GLY A 475 -27.73 -10.74 -1.23
C GLY A 475 -27.17 -10.74 0.20
N GLU A 476 -25.89 -11.11 0.40
CA GLU A 476 -25.27 -11.03 1.72
C GLU A 476 -24.82 -9.61 2.08
N PHE A 477 -24.98 -9.28 3.36
CA PHE A 477 -24.54 -8.03 3.96
C PHE A 477 -23.34 -8.29 4.86
N ASP A 478 -22.33 -7.43 4.74
CA ASP A 478 -21.16 -7.50 5.58
C ASP A 478 -21.50 -7.10 7.03
N HIS A 479 -21.21 -7.97 8.01
CA HIS A 479 -21.57 -7.74 9.41
C HIS A 479 -20.91 -6.49 10.03
N GLU A 480 -19.72 -6.13 9.57
CA GLU A 480 -19.02 -4.94 10.09
C GLU A 480 -19.68 -3.65 9.59
N SER A 481 -19.96 -3.55 8.29
CA SER A 481 -20.46 -2.33 7.64
C SER A 481 -21.98 -2.24 7.46
N GLY A 482 -22.69 -3.38 7.44
CA GLY A 482 -24.09 -3.49 7.07
C GLY A 482 -24.37 -3.26 5.57
N LYS A 483 -23.35 -3.34 4.70
CA LYS A 483 -23.45 -3.07 3.26
C LYS A 483 -23.28 -4.33 2.41
N PRO A 484 -23.69 -4.34 1.13
CA PRO A 484 -23.51 -5.50 0.25
C PRO A 484 -22.04 -5.92 0.12
N VAL A 485 -21.76 -7.22 0.27
CA VAL A 485 -20.38 -7.74 0.32
C VAL A 485 -19.59 -7.44 -0.96
N LYS A 486 -20.21 -7.47 -2.14
CA LYS A 486 -19.55 -7.14 -3.42
C LYS A 486 -19.03 -5.70 -3.49
N GLU A 487 -19.73 -4.74 -2.88
CA GLU A 487 -19.24 -3.36 -2.79
C GLU A 487 -18.05 -3.29 -1.82
N MET A 488 -18.18 -3.96 -0.67
CA MET A 488 -17.16 -3.96 0.37
C MET A 488 -15.85 -4.61 -0.11
N ALA A 489 -15.92 -5.70 -0.88
CA ALA A 489 -14.73 -6.32 -1.48
C ALA A 489 -13.91 -5.35 -2.33
N LYS A 490 -14.57 -4.46 -3.08
CA LYS A 490 -13.88 -3.41 -3.85
C LYS A 490 -13.20 -2.38 -2.93
N ARG A 491 -13.86 -1.99 -1.83
CA ARG A 491 -13.29 -1.06 -0.82
C ARG A 491 -12.09 -1.66 -0.10
N VAL A 492 -12.16 -2.95 0.23
CA VAL A 492 -11.06 -3.70 0.82
C VAL A 492 -9.86 -3.76 -0.12
N ARG A 493 -10.07 -3.98 -1.43
CA ARG A 493 -8.99 -3.92 -2.43
C ARG A 493 -8.42 -2.52 -2.64
N ALA A 494 -9.27 -1.49 -2.56
CA ALA A 494 -8.82 -0.11 -2.60
C ALA A 494 -7.93 0.23 -1.39
N TRP A 495 -8.34 -0.19 -0.18
CA TRP A 495 -7.54 -0.10 1.04
C TRP A 495 -6.19 -0.82 0.90
N ALA A 496 -6.21 -2.09 0.49
CA ALA A 496 -4.99 -2.89 0.35
C ALA A 496 -4.02 -2.26 -0.65
N SER A 497 -4.53 -1.71 -1.75
CA SER A 497 -3.74 -1.00 -2.76
C SER A 497 -3.13 0.29 -2.22
N ARG A 498 -3.93 1.15 -1.56
CA ARG A 498 -3.51 2.42 -0.95
C ARG A 498 -2.36 2.23 0.03
N TRP A 499 -2.49 1.23 0.89
CA TRP A 499 -1.51 0.94 1.93
C TRP A 499 -0.39 0.01 1.48
N SER A 500 -0.53 -0.60 0.30
CA SER A 500 0.37 -1.65 -0.23
C SER A 500 0.47 -2.84 0.73
N ILE A 501 -0.67 -3.34 1.18
CA ILE A 501 -0.77 -4.49 2.09
C ILE A 501 -1.08 -5.74 1.26
N ARG A 502 -0.23 -6.76 1.38
CA ARG A 502 -0.49 -8.08 0.79
C ARG A 502 -1.59 -8.76 1.61
N GLN A 503 -2.75 -9.00 1.00
CA GLN A 503 -3.90 -9.61 1.66
C GLN A 503 -3.65 -11.10 1.95
N PHE A 504 -3.32 -11.90 0.93
CA PHE A 504 -3.16 -13.34 1.05
C PHE A 504 -1.69 -13.78 1.05
N GLN A 505 -1.32 -14.62 2.01
CA GLN A 505 0.03 -15.17 2.16
C GLN A 505 -0.06 -16.65 2.50
N GLN A 506 0.62 -17.50 1.72
CA GLN A 506 0.87 -18.90 2.12
C GLN A 506 1.93 -18.93 3.22
N ILE A 507 1.75 -19.84 4.17
CA ILE A 507 2.68 -20.17 5.23
C ILE A 507 3.09 -21.63 5.01
N GLY A 508 4.39 -21.93 5.04
CA GLY A 508 4.89 -23.29 4.79
C GLY A 508 4.56 -23.83 3.39
N GLY A 509 4.77 -25.14 3.22
CA GLY A 509 4.53 -25.88 1.98
C GLY A 509 5.39 -25.48 0.79
N ALA A 510 5.12 -26.14 -0.33
CA ALA A 510 5.85 -25.91 -1.57
C ALA A 510 5.54 -24.53 -2.21
N PRO A 511 6.50 -23.88 -2.90
CA PRO A 511 6.29 -22.57 -3.50
C PRO A 511 5.27 -22.60 -4.65
N VAL A 512 4.27 -21.72 -4.59
CA VAL A 512 3.29 -21.52 -5.68
C VAL A 512 3.92 -20.95 -6.97
N SER A 513 5.07 -20.27 -6.87
CA SER A 513 5.73 -19.74 -8.06
C SER A 513 6.29 -20.87 -8.93
N THR A 514 6.91 -21.89 -8.32
CA THR A 514 7.41 -23.08 -9.03
C THR A 514 6.26 -23.86 -9.66
N TRP A 515 5.15 -24.03 -8.93
CA TRP A 515 3.91 -24.59 -9.49
C TRP A 515 3.49 -23.89 -10.78
N ARG A 516 3.41 -22.55 -10.74
CA ARG A 516 2.96 -21.75 -11.89
C ARG A 516 3.92 -21.87 -13.07
N GLU A 517 5.21 -22.04 -12.82
CA GLU A 517 6.20 -22.24 -13.87
C GLU A 517 6.09 -23.64 -14.48
N LEU A 518 5.92 -24.69 -13.67
CA LEU A 518 5.72 -26.06 -14.16
C LEU A 518 4.50 -26.19 -15.08
N ARG A 519 3.41 -25.48 -14.77
CA ARG A 519 2.20 -25.43 -15.62
C ARG A 519 2.42 -24.79 -16.99
N ARG A 520 3.52 -24.06 -17.20
CA ARG A 520 3.85 -23.53 -18.54
C ARG A 520 4.36 -24.61 -19.48
N LEU A 521 4.84 -25.74 -18.95
CA LEU A 521 5.33 -26.85 -19.75
C LEU A 521 4.20 -27.64 -20.43
N GLY A 522 2.95 -27.49 -19.97
CA GLY A 522 1.81 -28.22 -20.49
C GLY A 522 2.03 -29.74 -20.42
N SER A 523 1.55 -30.46 -21.43
CA SER A 523 1.68 -31.92 -21.56
C SER A 523 3.02 -32.40 -22.12
N ARG A 524 4.05 -31.54 -22.15
CA ARG A 524 5.38 -31.94 -22.60
C ARG A 524 5.91 -33.05 -21.71
N GLU A 525 6.13 -34.23 -22.27
CA GLU A 525 6.77 -35.34 -21.57
C GLU A 525 8.22 -34.97 -21.25
N LEU A 526 8.58 -34.98 -19.97
CA LEU A 526 9.93 -34.70 -19.49
C LEU A 526 10.75 -35.98 -19.39
N VAL A 527 10.83 -36.75 -20.49
CA VAL A 527 11.53 -38.05 -20.53
C VAL A 527 12.99 -37.94 -20.07
N LEU A 528 13.65 -36.82 -20.39
CA LEU A 528 15.03 -36.54 -20.01
C LEU A 528 15.20 -35.99 -18.57
N HIS A 529 14.09 -35.65 -17.89
CA HIS A 529 14.08 -35.12 -16.53
C HIS A 529 13.00 -35.81 -15.68
N PRO A 530 13.06 -37.14 -15.52
CA PRO A 530 12.05 -37.91 -14.79
C PRO A 530 11.86 -37.42 -13.34
N GLU A 531 12.87 -36.79 -12.75
CA GLU A 531 12.82 -36.23 -11.41
C GLU A 531 11.88 -35.03 -11.26
N LEU A 532 11.54 -34.35 -12.36
CA LEU A 532 10.62 -33.19 -12.38
C LEU A 532 9.18 -33.60 -12.71
N GLU A 533 9.01 -34.78 -13.33
CA GLU A 533 7.76 -35.20 -13.94
C GLU A 533 6.62 -35.33 -12.93
N ALA A 534 6.88 -35.91 -11.75
CA ALA A 534 5.86 -36.02 -10.70
C ALA A 534 5.30 -34.65 -10.27
N ALA A 535 6.18 -33.65 -10.11
CA ALA A 535 5.77 -32.30 -9.76
C ALA A 535 5.07 -31.58 -10.94
N ARG A 536 5.53 -31.79 -12.17
CA ARG A 536 4.91 -31.23 -13.39
C ARG A 536 3.51 -31.79 -13.59
N ALA A 537 3.36 -33.11 -13.57
CA ALA A 537 2.10 -33.81 -13.76
C ALA A 537 1.04 -33.37 -12.73
N ALA A 538 1.42 -33.32 -11.45
CA ALA A 538 0.53 -32.83 -10.40
C ALA A 538 0.13 -31.36 -10.61
N ALA A 539 1.07 -30.49 -11.01
CA ALA A 539 0.78 -29.09 -11.26
C ALA A 539 -0.18 -28.89 -12.47
N ASP A 540 -0.06 -29.71 -13.51
CA ASP A 540 -0.92 -29.67 -14.70
C ASP A 540 -2.32 -30.24 -14.44
N ALA A 541 -2.45 -31.22 -13.54
CA ALA A 541 -3.67 -31.88 -13.09
C ALA A 541 -4.43 -31.16 -11.94
N PRO A 542 -4.27 -29.84 -11.80
CA PRO A 542 -4.47 -29.07 -10.55
C PRO A 542 -4.35 -29.78 -9.18
N ASP A 543 -3.52 -30.80 -9.04
CA ASP A 543 -3.40 -31.62 -7.84
C ASP A 543 -2.42 -31.00 -6.83
N TRP A 544 -2.97 -30.24 -5.87
CA TRP A 544 -2.15 -29.54 -4.89
C TRP A 544 -1.42 -30.45 -3.91
N PRO A 545 -2.09 -31.43 -3.29
CA PRO A 545 -1.44 -32.45 -2.48
C PRO A 545 -0.29 -33.15 -3.20
N GLY A 546 -0.53 -33.67 -4.41
CA GLY A 546 0.47 -34.42 -5.19
C GLY A 546 1.72 -33.60 -5.47
N TYR A 547 1.58 -32.33 -5.86
CA TYR A 547 2.73 -31.44 -6.08
C TYR A 547 3.50 -31.15 -4.80
N VAL A 548 2.81 -30.89 -3.67
CA VAL A 548 3.49 -30.60 -2.41
C VAL A 548 4.26 -31.84 -1.93
N ASN A 549 3.68 -33.03 -2.07
CA ASN A 549 4.35 -34.29 -1.77
C ASN A 549 5.56 -34.53 -2.69
N ALA A 550 5.41 -34.31 -4.00
CA ALA A 550 6.52 -34.40 -4.96
C ALA A 550 7.66 -33.42 -4.66
N GLN A 551 7.38 -32.31 -3.99
CA GLN A 551 8.37 -31.32 -3.55
C GLN A 551 9.06 -31.67 -2.23
N GLY A 552 8.65 -32.74 -1.53
CA GLY A 552 9.18 -33.17 -0.23
C GLY A 552 8.21 -33.01 0.95
N GLY A 553 6.93 -32.79 0.67
CA GLY A 553 5.86 -32.70 1.68
C GLY A 553 5.60 -31.28 2.22
N PRO A 554 4.59 -31.11 3.08
CA PRO A 554 4.12 -29.78 3.50
C PRO A 554 5.09 -29.08 4.48
N PHE A 555 5.93 -29.86 5.15
CA PHE A 555 7.00 -29.38 6.02
C PHE A 555 8.37 -29.38 5.32
N VAL A 556 8.45 -29.43 3.98
CA VAL A 556 9.76 -29.36 3.32
C VAL A 556 10.49 -28.04 3.62
N THR A 557 11.79 -28.10 3.84
CA THR A 557 12.66 -26.92 3.95
C THR A 557 13.12 -26.47 2.56
N ARG A 558 13.58 -25.22 2.42
CA ARG A 558 13.91 -24.67 1.09
C ARG A 558 15.07 -25.40 0.41
N ASP A 559 16.04 -25.79 1.20
CA ASP A 559 17.21 -26.59 0.84
C ASP A 559 16.85 -28.02 0.41
N CYS A 560 15.70 -28.54 0.85
CA CYS A 560 15.20 -29.87 0.48
C CYS A 560 14.19 -29.89 -0.68
N LEU A 561 13.87 -28.73 -1.29
CA LEU A 561 12.93 -28.66 -2.41
C LEU A 561 13.46 -29.40 -3.64
N ARG A 562 12.66 -30.34 -4.16
CA ARG A 562 12.98 -31.15 -5.35
C ARG A 562 13.06 -30.34 -6.64
N VAL A 563 12.18 -29.34 -6.81
CA VAL A 563 12.15 -28.47 -7.99
C VAL A 563 12.27 -27.01 -7.59
N ARG A 564 13.22 -26.31 -8.22
CA ARG A 564 13.49 -24.88 -7.99
C ARG A 564 13.36 -24.07 -9.26
N LEU A 565 13.11 -22.78 -9.10
CA LEU A 565 13.11 -21.82 -10.20
C LEU A 565 14.55 -21.51 -10.62
N ASN A 566 14.80 -21.57 -11.92
CA ASN A 566 16.01 -21.01 -12.50
C ASN A 566 15.81 -19.53 -12.81
N TYR A 567 16.81 -18.72 -12.49
CA TYR A 567 16.83 -17.30 -12.78
C TYR A 567 17.96 -16.99 -13.75
N GLU A 568 17.63 -16.20 -14.77
CA GLU A 568 18.61 -15.54 -15.61
C GLU A 568 18.79 -14.11 -15.12
N TYR A 569 20.04 -13.66 -15.08
CA TYR A 569 20.42 -12.34 -14.59
C TYR A 569 20.89 -11.49 -15.77
N THR A 570 20.11 -10.47 -16.12
CA THR A 570 20.53 -9.48 -17.10
C THR A 570 21.22 -8.34 -16.38
N GLU A 571 22.54 -8.24 -16.52
CA GLU A 571 23.31 -7.08 -16.06
C GLU A 571 22.81 -5.81 -16.76
N ASN A 572 22.72 -4.71 -16.01
CA ASN A 572 22.16 -3.45 -16.51
C ASN A 572 20.78 -3.58 -17.17
N GLY A 573 19.97 -4.56 -16.76
CA GLY A 573 18.70 -4.93 -17.40
C GLY A 573 17.55 -3.93 -17.21
N ASN A 574 17.79 -2.76 -16.60
CA ASN A 574 16.80 -1.70 -16.48
C ASN A 574 17.38 -0.29 -16.71
N ASP A 575 16.50 0.72 -16.79
CA ASP A 575 16.84 2.14 -17.01
C ASP A 575 17.83 2.75 -15.99
N TYR A 576 18.16 2.04 -14.92
CA TYR A 576 19.03 2.49 -13.83
C TYR A 576 20.33 1.67 -13.71
N GLY A 577 20.55 0.68 -14.59
CA GLY A 577 21.72 -0.18 -14.55
C GLY A 577 21.68 -1.27 -13.47
N ASP A 578 20.52 -1.59 -12.88
CA ASP A 578 20.47 -2.72 -11.94
C ASP A 578 20.51 -4.06 -12.67
N THR A 579 21.12 -5.06 -12.06
CA THR A 579 20.97 -6.46 -12.46
C THR A 579 19.52 -6.91 -12.23
N VAL A 580 18.84 -7.35 -13.29
CA VAL A 580 17.45 -7.79 -13.23
C VAL A 580 17.40 -9.32 -13.30
N ALA A 581 16.88 -9.95 -12.25
CA ALA A 581 16.59 -11.38 -12.24
C ALA A 581 15.24 -11.66 -12.93
N LYS A 582 15.25 -12.50 -13.96
CA LYS A 582 14.05 -13.02 -14.64
C LYS A 582 13.99 -14.53 -14.45
N ILE A 583 12.79 -15.06 -14.20
CA ILE A 583 12.59 -16.52 -14.19
C ILE A 583 12.73 -16.99 -15.64
N SER A 584 13.66 -17.89 -15.91
CA SER A 584 13.85 -18.49 -17.25
C SER A 584 13.37 -19.94 -17.31
N GLY A 585 13.32 -20.63 -16.17
CA GLY A 585 13.03 -22.06 -16.16
C GLY A 585 12.86 -22.69 -14.78
N VAL A 586 12.94 -24.01 -14.77
CA VAL A 586 12.97 -24.86 -13.58
C VAL A 586 14.14 -25.84 -13.66
N TYR A 587 14.65 -26.26 -12.51
CA TYR A 587 15.69 -27.27 -12.41
C TYR A 587 15.53 -28.10 -11.12
N CYS A 588 16.17 -29.26 -11.07
CA CYS A 588 16.31 -30.08 -9.87
C CYS A 588 17.72 -29.89 -9.29
N PRO A 589 17.86 -29.46 -8.02
CA PRO A 589 19.17 -29.24 -7.40
C PRO A 589 19.90 -30.53 -7.02
N PHE A 590 19.25 -31.69 -7.11
CA PHE A 590 19.79 -32.99 -6.71
C PHE A 590 20.24 -33.84 -7.89
N THR A 591 20.05 -33.37 -9.12
CA THR A 591 20.50 -34.07 -10.33
C THR A 591 21.94 -33.66 -10.64
N VAL A 592 22.76 -34.63 -11.06
CA VAL A 592 24.18 -34.41 -11.42
C VAL A 592 24.31 -33.61 -12.73
N SER A 593 23.29 -33.62 -13.58
CA SER A 593 23.20 -32.73 -14.74
C SER A 593 22.60 -31.38 -14.33
N GLU A 594 23.34 -30.29 -14.56
CA GLU A 594 22.87 -28.90 -14.42
C GLU A 594 21.84 -28.49 -15.49
N SER A 595 21.04 -29.43 -15.96
CA SER A 595 20.11 -29.24 -17.07
C SER A 595 18.89 -28.46 -16.60
N VAL A 596 18.90 -27.16 -16.88
CA VAL A 596 17.75 -26.27 -16.72
C VAL A 596 16.72 -26.55 -17.81
N ILE A 597 15.45 -26.71 -17.43
CA ILE A 597 14.34 -26.69 -18.38
C ILE A 597 13.86 -25.24 -18.53
N TYR A 598 14.13 -24.67 -19.70
CA TYR A 598 13.60 -23.36 -20.06
C TYR A 598 12.09 -23.42 -20.31
N THR A 599 11.38 -22.50 -19.68
CA THR A 599 9.90 -22.39 -19.73
C THR A 599 9.43 -21.10 -20.40
N ARG A 600 10.37 -20.18 -20.66
CA ARG A 600 10.12 -18.89 -21.29
C ARG A 600 11.11 -18.72 -22.42
N THR A 601 10.67 -19.07 -23.61
CA THR A 601 11.50 -19.09 -24.82
C THR A 601 11.31 -17.87 -25.71
N ASN A 602 10.27 -17.08 -25.46
CA ASN A 602 9.84 -15.99 -26.33
C ASN A 602 9.95 -14.65 -25.60
N ASP A 603 10.47 -13.65 -26.30
CA ASP A 603 10.49 -12.27 -25.84
C ASP A 603 9.32 -11.49 -26.45
N TYR A 604 8.53 -10.84 -25.58
CA TYR A 604 7.37 -10.08 -26.00
C TYR A 604 7.54 -8.58 -25.72
N LYS A 605 7.09 -7.77 -26.68
CA LYS A 605 7.01 -6.31 -26.55
C LYS A 605 5.56 -5.86 -26.52
N ILE A 606 5.23 -4.96 -25.61
CA ILE A 606 3.90 -4.34 -25.58
C ILE A 606 3.83 -3.26 -26.65
N VAL A 607 2.91 -3.41 -27.60
CA VAL A 607 2.69 -2.49 -28.71
C VAL A 607 1.23 -1.98 -28.73
N PRO A 608 0.94 -0.76 -29.21
CA PRO A 608 -0.43 -0.32 -29.42
C PRO A 608 -1.15 -1.21 -30.44
N LYS A 609 -2.45 -1.46 -30.22
CA LYS A 609 -3.29 -2.12 -31.22
C LYS A 609 -3.31 -1.33 -32.52
N HIS A 610 -3.39 -2.03 -33.65
CA HIS A 610 -3.64 -1.39 -34.94
C HIS A 610 -4.99 -0.65 -34.88
N LYS A 611 -5.00 0.59 -35.39
CA LYS A 611 -6.27 1.26 -35.66
C LYS A 611 -6.98 0.45 -36.76
N PRO A 612 -8.26 0.11 -36.61
CA PRO A 612 -8.99 -0.47 -37.73
C PRO A 612 -8.90 0.50 -38.91
N SER A 613 -8.37 0.03 -40.03
CA SER A 613 -8.39 0.78 -41.28
C SER A 613 -9.84 1.07 -41.65
N SER A 614 -10.13 2.28 -42.13
CA SER A 614 -11.44 2.68 -42.66
C SER A 614 -11.74 2.06 -44.04
N VAL A 615 -11.21 0.87 -44.29
CA VAL A 615 -11.37 0.12 -45.54
C VAL A 615 -12.12 -1.14 -45.17
N GLU A 616 -13.21 -1.42 -45.90
CA GLU A 616 -14.13 -2.55 -45.69
C GLU A 616 -13.39 -3.81 -45.25
N ASN A 617 -13.86 -4.38 -44.14
CA ASN A 617 -13.44 -5.70 -43.68
C ASN A 617 -13.79 -6.72 -44.78
N LEU A 618 -12.81 -7.13 -45.58
CA LEU A 618 -12.88 -8.41 -46.27
C LEU A 618 -12.87 -9.48 -45.18
N THR A 619 -14.05 -9.99 -44.84
CA THR A 619 -14.23 -11.16 -43.98
C THR A 619 -13.74 -12.40 -44.73
N LEU A 620 -12.43 -12.58 -44.78
CA LEU A 620 -11.84 -13.90 -44.95
C LEU A 620 -11.80 -14.53 -43.57
N GLU A 621 -12.83 -15.32 -43.24
CA GLU A 621 -12.76 -16.29 -42.16
C GLU A 621 -11.62 -17.27 -42.49
N GLY A 622 -10.43 -16.97 -41.97
CA GLY A 622 -9.31 -17.87 -41.98
C GLY A 622 -9.70 -19.13 -41.22
N ARG A 623 -9.78 -20.25 -41.95
CA ARG A 623 -9.99 -21.59 -41.38
C ARG A 623 -8.93 -21.87 -40.32
N ASP A 624 -9.32 -22.64 -39.29
CA ASP A 624 -8.46 -23.12 -38.22
C ASP A 624 -7.10 -23.59 -38.77
N ALA A 625 -6.03 -22.86 -38.44
CA ALA A 625 -4.68 -23.28 -38.75
C ALA A 625 -4.36 -24.53 -37.92
N ALA A 626 -4.26 -25.68 -38.59
CA ALA A 626 -3.76 -26.92 -38.00
C ALA A 626 -2.33 -26.73 -37.47
N PRO A 627 -1.97 -27.35 -36.33
CA PRO A 627 -0.62 -27.24 -35.76
C PRO A 627 0.40 -27.86 -36.72
N TRP A 628 1.39 -27.07 -37.15
CA TRP A 628 2.52 -27.57 -37.92
C TRP A 628 3.42 -28.41 -37.01
N SER A 629 3.34 -29.74 -37.13
CA SER A 629 4.39 -30.65 -36.67
C SER A 629 5.51 -30.71 -37.70
N SER A 630 6.76 -30.62 -37.27
CA SER A 630 7.95 -30.74 -38.12
C SER A 630 8.29 -32.20 -38.46
N VAL A 631 7.38 -32.94 -39.08
CA VAL A 631 7.67 -34.29 -39.60
C VAL A 631 7.13 -34.40 -41.01
N ASN A 632 8.05 -34.52 -41.96
CA ASN A 632 7.77 -34.72 -43.37
C ASN A 632 7.39 -36.20 -43.57
N ASN A 633 6.20 -36.48 -44.10
CA ASN A 633 5.89 -37.78 -44.68
C ASN A 633 4.87 -37.61 -45.81
N CYS A 634 5.37 -37.65 -47.04
CA CYS A 634 4.59 -37.84 -48.25
C CYS A 634 4.05 -39.29 -48.30
N THR A 635 2.76 -39.48 -48.57
CA THR A 635 2.30 -40.57 -49.47
C THR A 635 0.90 -40.26 -50.01
N GLU A 636 0.65 -40.81 -51.20
CA GLU A 636 -0.34 -40.41 -52.19
C GLU A 636 -1.80 -40.77 -51.89
N TYR A 637 -2.63 -40.06 -52.64
CA TYR A 637 -4.08 -40.04 -52.76
C TYR A 637 -4.69 -41.39 -53.21
N ASN A 638 -5.91 -41.71 -52.76
CA ASN A 638 -6.95 -42.22 -53.65
C ASN A 638 -8.37 -42.07 -53.08
N ASP A 639 -9.24 -41.54 -53.94
CA ASP A 639 -10.66 -41.20 -53.77
C ASP A 639 -11.58 -42.42 -53.55
N SER A 640 -12.72 -42.21 -52.87
CA SER A 640 -14.07 -42.33 -53.49
C SER A 640 -15.24 -42.17 -52.49
N ALA A 641 -16.16 -41.24 -52.84
CA ALA A 641 -17.65 -41.30 -52.82
C ALA A 641 -18.41 -41.71 -51.54
N GLU A 642 -19.63 -41.26 -51.20
CA GLU A 642 -20.58 -40.22 -51.62
C GLU A 642 -21.72 -40.19 -50.55
N LYS A 643 -22.26 -38.99 -50.26
CA LYS A 643 -23.67 -38.63 -49.97
C LYS A 643 -24.53 -39.28 -48.82
N ASN A 644 -24.93 -38.35 -47.93
CA ASN A 644 -26.33 -37.94 -47.59
C ASN A 644 -27.12 -38.54 -46.39
N ILE A 645 -27.69 -37.59 -45.61
CA ILE A 645 -29.07 -37.43 -45.04
C ILE A 645 -29.18 -37.20 -43.50
N ASN A 646 -29.54 -35.95 -43.15
CA ASN A 646 -30.47 -35.43 -42.11
C ASN A 646 -31.02 -36.38 -41.00
N ARG A 647 -31.02 -35.97 -39.71
CA ARG A 647 -32.05 -35.15 -38.99
C ARG A 647 -31.86 -35.16 -37.44
N LYS A 648 -32.08 -33.97 -36.83
CA LYS A 648 -32.61 -33.63 -35.48
C LYS A 648 -32.51 -34.62 -34.30
N ASP A 649 -31.93 -34.16 -33.17
CA ASP A 649 -32.72 -33.82 -31.98
C ASP A 649 -31.96 -33.02 -30.91
N ARG A 650 -32.67 -32.09 -30.26
CA ARG A 650 -32.22 -31.25 -29.14
C ARG A 650 -32.80 -31.82 -27.84
N THR A 651 -31.99 -32.01 -26.82
CA THR A 651 -32.43 -32.12 -25.41
C THR A 651 -31.51 -31.28 -24.51
N PRO A 652 -32.05 -30.50 -23.55
CA PRO A 652 -31.25 -29.74 -22.60
C PRO A 652 -31.03 -30.54 -21.29
N VAL A 653 -29.78 -30.60 -20.82
CA VAL A 653 -29.44 -31.18 -19.52
C VAL A 653 -29.55 -30.11 -18.43
N THR A 654 -30.38 -30.40 -17.44
CA THR A 654 -30.62 -29.63 -16.21
C THR A 654 -29.53 -29.91 -15.16
N TYR A 655 -29.05 -28.86 -14.49
CA TYR A 655 -28.18 -28.98 -13.30
C TYR A 655 -29.01 -28.85 -12.01
N PRO A 656 -28.73 -29.62 -10.95
CA PRO A 656 -29.52 -29.58 -9.72
C PRO A 656 -29.17 -28.35 -8.85
N ARG A 657 -30.23 -27.72 -8.32
CA ARG A 657 -30.18 -26.67 -7.29
C ARG A 657 -29.78 -27.26 -5.93
N PHE A 658 -28.76 -26.70 -5.29
CA PHE A 658 -28.49 -26.92 -3.86
C PHE A 658 -29.57 -26.22 -3.02
N LYS A 659 -30.26 -27.00 -2.18
CA LYS A 659 -31.22 -26.51 -1.18
C LYS A 659 -30.46 -26.03 0.06
N THR A 660 -30.68 -24.77 0.41
CA THR A 660 -30.34 -24.16 1.69
C THR A 660 -31.28 -24.68 2.78
N ILE A 661 -30.75 -25.26 3.85
CA ILE A 661 -31.47 -25.49 5.11
C ILE A 661 -30.75 -24.65 6.17
N PHE A 662 -31.40 -23.58 6.62
CA PHE A 662 -31.07 -22.89 7.87
C PHE A 662 -32.30 -22.98 8.76
N THR A 663 -32.21 -23.82 9.79
CA THR A 663 -33.14 -23.81 10.93
C THR A 663 -32.55 -22.95 12.05
N THR A 664 -33.33 -21.94 12.40
CA THR A 664 -33.28 -21.08 13.58
C THR A 664 -33.29 -21.85 14.91
N THR A 665 -32.51 -21.38 15.88
CA THR A 665 -32.77 -21.37 17.35
C THR A 665 -31.65 -20.52 17.97
N LYS A 666 -31.85 -19.26 18.40
CA LYS A 666 -32.42 -18.78 19.68
C LYS A 666 -32.04 -19.64 20.90
N THR A 667 -30.94 -19.27 21.57
CA THR A 667 -30.90 -18.57 22.87
C THR A 667 -29.54 -17.92 23.06
#